data_AF-A0A9P0IDJ7-F1
#
_entry.id   AF-A0A9P0IDJ7-F1
#
_cell.length_a   1.000
_cell.length_b   1.000
_cell.length_c   1.000
_cell.angle_alpha   90.00
_cell.angle_beta   90.00
_cell.angle_gamma   90.00
#
_symmetry.space_group_name_H-M   'P 1'
#
loop_
_entity.id
_entity.type
_entity.pdbx_description
1 polymer ?
#
loop_
_entity_poly.entity_id
_entity_poly.type
_entity_poly.pdbx_seq_one_letter_code
_entity_poly.pdbx_strand_id
1 'polypeptide(L)'
;MIYEDNSVKQKISYLTTINASPTNTSVILETMRQAQQIADECSEDYMEVTYDLAIAKVALQLQSAEKPKYNNLFIHLGSFHIMMAYFKAVGKFIDNSGLTNIMENAEILANGSVNCFITGKHYNRCKRLHPLLYLALKNLHFESFIEQCNIEIPGDINDYLLQFSNKKSTTPTITHEELYEEYKKQTLIGEHGKTPQFYMIYMNLISHYFMLCRSIRTGDFELFKYILPKIANLFFTFNQPNYARYTVIYHHKLMKAGESHPGLELNLQGGSMGVKRTDKPFSRQPVDLALEQTINADAANKLTGISHTTNSIKARQRWCKSHSIRSKIIAHIMEETDLRADQDITADLELIRIKRHSLQLDHCITHIKQNMNPFSRDVDKDFLYIISTGQAVTEDIENFLLNVETLGNKQREEFITECSADDERFEKVIKRNKILNFRTAAPKQTMSVAGKLLSIQMQRDLFGQLFSLSLEHTLNVDKVLAYPLTPVPLALCHIDGTICKTDKSALLKMLQKEIDSNPPERCDVIVYDGFFIMHSIRDVPSSFKNISKKLMQVFTANSADTVIIAFDRYTFPSIKHNEHSIRGRIKGQHYQINGPDQIRPSNFADALKNIYFKEALVDFIIDDWANDYMAPFIGSKTILVNHLRCYQYKICEGKVQRTLALSLACPGHEEADTKIVFHVCHLTSDAHVTIRCSDTDVQIQIQKITNLHSSIM
;
A
#
# COMPACT_ATOMS: atom_id res chain seq x y z
N MET A 1 -2.58 31.59 11.94
CA MET A 1 -3.02 30.18 11.97
C MET A 1 -4.54 30.16 11.83
N ILE A 2 -5.13 29.10 11.27
CA ILE A 2 -6.58 29.05 10.91
C ILE A 2 -7.49 28.85 12.16
N TYR A 3 -6.93 28.54 13.32
CA TYR A 3 -7.69 28.32 14.54
C TYR A 3 -7.03 29.11 15.68
N GLU A 4 -7.83 29.84 16.46
CA GLU A 4 -7.40 30.50 17.69
C GLU A 4 -7.90 29.69 18.89
N ASP A 5 -7.02 29.48 19.86
CA ASP A 5 -7.30 28.67 21.05
C ASP A 5 -6.91 29.45 22.30
N ASN A 6 -7.89 30.13 22.89
CA ASN A 6 -7.70 30.96 24.09
C ASN A 6 -7.87 30.19 25.41
N SER A 7 -8.03 28.86 25.36
CA SER A 7 -8.15 28.04 26.57
C SER A 7 -6.84 28.00 27.36
N VAL A 8 -6.93 27.80 28.67
CA VAL A 8 -5.76 27.76 29.56
C VAL A 8 -4.99 26.44 29.39
N LYS A 9 -3.66 26.51 29.48
CA LYS A 9 -2.82 25.30 29.53
C LYS A 9 -3.13 24.49 30.80
N GLN A 10 -3.29 23.18 30.64
CA GLN A 10 -3.50 22.28 31.77
C GLN A 10 -2.18 21.93 32.44
N LYS A 11 -2.18 21.89 33.77
CA LYS A 11 -1.06 21.42 34.58
C LYS A 11 -1.21 19.93 34.85
N ILE A 12 -0.11 19.19 34.70
CA ILE A 12 -0.10 17.73 34.89
C ILE A 12 0.53 17.43 36.26
N SER A 13 -0.18 16.64 37.06
CA SER A 13 0.29 16.12 38.34
C SER A 13 0.23 14.60 38.34
N TYR A 14 1.15 13.97 39.07
CA TYR A 14 1.28 12.52 39.10
C TYR A 14 0.86 11.97 40.47
N LEU A 15 -0.07 11.01 40.47
CA LEU A 15 -0.40 10.22 41.65
C LEU A 15 0.63 9.11 41.90
N THR A 16 0.64 8.55 43.10
CA THR A 16 1.52 7.43 43.45
C THR A 16 1.12 6.18 42.65
N THR A 17 2.09 5.55 41.98
CA THR A 17 1.84 4.36 41.18
C THR A 17 1.41 3.18 42.03
N ILE A 18 0.34 2.50 41.64
CA ILE A 18 -0.12 1.26 42.27
C ILE A 18 0.75 0.10 41.78
N ASN A 19 1.42 -0.61 42.70
CA ASN A 19 2.33 -1.72 42.37
C ASN A 19 1.58 -3.04 42.13
N ALA A 20 0.64 -3.03 41.18
CA ALA A 20 -0.15 -4.19 40.76
C ALA A 20 -0.58 -4.04 39.30
N SER A 21 -1.06 -5.13 38.69
CA SER A 21 -1.52 -5.09 37.30
C SER A 21 -2.68 -4.10 37.14
N PRO A 22 -2.66 -3.20 36.13
CA PRO A 22 -3.74 -2.24 35.91
C PRO A 22 -5.07 -2.92 35.51
N THR A 23 -5.03 -4.18 35.07
CA THR A 23 -6.22 -4.97 34.73
C THR A 23 -6.85 -5.69 35.92
N ASN A 24 -6.26 -5.63 37.11
CA ASN A 24 -6.84 -6.23 38.32
C ASN A 24 -8.01 -5.36 38.81
N THR A 25 -9.18 -5.96 38.98
CA THR A 25 -10.40 -5.29 39.46
C THR A 25 -10.17 -4.45 40.72
N SER A 26 -9.37 -4.94 41.68
CA SER A 26 -9.04 -4.19 42.91
C SER A 26 -8.25 -2.91 42.64
N VAL A 27 -7.38 -2.90 41.63
CA VAL A 27 -6.63 -1.72 41.20
C VAL A 27 -7.55 -0.71 40.55
N ILE A 28 -8.45 -1.17 39.68
CA ILE A 28 -9.43 -0.32 38.99
C ILE A 28 -10.39 0.31 40.01
N LEU A 29 -10.85 -0.46 41.00
CA LEU A 29 -11.68 0.06 42.08
C LEU A 29 -10.94 1.12 42.90
N GLU A 30 -9.67 0.91 43.19
CA GLU A 30 -8.84 1.88 43.90
C GLU A 30 -8.62 3.16 43.08
N THR A 31 -8.41 3.08 41.76
CA THR A 31 -8.32 4.29 40.91
C THR A 31 -9.63 5.06 40.86
N MET A 32 -10.78 4.37 40.85
CA MET A 32 -12.10 5.01 40.96
C MET A 32 -12.28 5.70 42.32
N ARG A 33 -11.88 5.05 43.43
CA ARG A 33 -11.95 5.63 44.77
C ARG A 33 -11.07 6.88 44.90
N GLN A 34 -9.84 6.83 44.37
CA GLN A 34 -8.94 7.98 44.36
C GLN A 34 -9.49 9.14 43.53
N ALA A 35 -10.14 8.84 42.39
CA ALA A 35 -10.78 9.88 41.57
C ALA A 35 -11.92 10.60 42.32
N GLN A 36 -12.74 9.88 43.08
CA GLN A 36 -13.78 10.50 43.92
C GLN A 36 -13.17 11.37 45.03
N GLN A 37 -12.16 10.85 45.73
CA GLN A 37 -11.47 11.62 46.76
C GLN A 37 -10.88 12.93 46.21
N ILE A 38 -10.31 12.90 45.01
CA ILE A 38 -9.78 14.10 44.35
C ILE A 38 -10.91 15.07 43.97
N ALA A 39 -12.08 14.57 43.55
CA ALA A 39 -13.25 15.40 43.30
C ALA A 39 -13.67 16.16 44.57
N ASP A 40 -13.77 15.45 45.69
CA ASP A 40 -14.12 16.01 47.00
C ASP A 40 -13.08 17.05 47.45
N GLU A 41 -11.78 16.74 47.32
CA GLU A 41 -10.67 17.64 47.66
C GLU A 41 -10.66 18.92 46.79
N CYS A 42 -11.11 18.81 45.53
CA CYS A 42 -11.23 19.93 44.61
C CYS A 42 -12.58 20.66 44.71
N SER A 43 -13.51 20.22 45.56
CA SER A 43 -14.89 20.73 45.64
C SER A 43 -15.66 20.61 44.32
N GLU A 44 -15.43 19.53 43.58
CA GLU A 44 -16.10 19.23 42.31
C GLU A 44 -17.20 18.17 42.54
N ASP A 45 -18.38 18.40 41.96
CA ASP A 45 -19.53 17.47 42.08
C ASP A 45 -19.28 16.13 41.37
N TYR A 46 -18.34 16.09 40.42
CA TYR A 46 -17.98 14.90 39.65
C TYR A 46 -16.51 14.92 39.21
N MET A 47 -16.05 13.80 38.68
CA MET A 47 -14.71 13.67 38.09
C MET A 47 -14.72 12.94 36.75
N GLU A 48 -14.05 13.52 35.75
CA GLU A 48 -13.78 12.87 34.47
C GLU A 48 -12.57 11.93 34.61
N VAL A 49 -12.73 10.64 34.25
CA VAL A 49 -11.64 9.66 34.25
C VAL A 49 -11.50 9.04 32.87
N THR A 50 -10.27 8.96 32.35
CA THR A 50 -10.00 8.34 31.05
C THR A 50 -9.25 7.03 31.22
N TYR A 51 -9.77 5.96 30.63
CA TYR A 51 -9.17 4.63 30.68
C TYR A 51 -9.00 4.04 29.28
N ASP A 52 -7.99 3.18 29.09
CA ASP A 52 -7.98 2.28 27.94
C ASP A 52 -9.21 1.36 27.98
N LEU A 53 -9.54 0.71 26.86
CA LEU A 53 -10.75 -0.11 26.80
C LEU A 53 -10.73 -1.31 27.78
N ALA A 54 -9.56 -1.87 28.07
CA ALA A 54 -9.45 -3.04 28.93
C ALA A 54 -9.78 -2.69 30.40
N ILE A 55 -9.46 -1.47 30.81
CA ILE A 55 -9.79 -0.93 32.13
C ILE A 55 -11.21 -0.34 32.12
N ALA A 56 -11.56 0.45 31.11
CA ALA A 56 -12.85 1.15 31.02
C ALA A 56 -14.05 0.20 31.10
N LYS A 57 -13.96 -0.97 30.43
CA LYS A 57 -15.03 -1.98 30.48
C LYS A 57 -15.32 -2.45 31.91
N VAL A 58 -14.27 -2.68 32.71
CA VAL A 58 -14.39 -3.17 34.08
C VAL A 58 -14.85 -2.04 34.98
N ALA A 59 -14.32 -0.83 34.79
CA ALA A 59 -14.76 0.36 35.51
C ALA A 59 -16.25 0.65 35.29
N LEU A 60 -16.76 0.50 34.05
CA LEU A 60 -18.19 0.65 33.74
C LEU A 60 -19.04 -0.45 34.39
N GLN A 61 -18.56 -1.70 34.41
CA GLN A 61 -19.25 -2.80 35.10
C GLN A 61 -19.31 -2.57 36.62
N LEU A 62 -18.19 -2.14 37.24
CA LEU A 62 -18.13 -1.77 38.65
C LEU A 62 -19.06 -0.59 38.95
N GLN A 63 -19.02 0.46 38.13
CA GLN A 63 -19.91 1.62 38.25
C GLN A 63 -21.37 1.20 38.19
N SER A 64 -21.73 0.20 37.37
CA SER A 64 -23.10 -0.32 37.28
C SER A 64 -23.48 -1.20 38.48
N ALA A 65 -22.58 -2.06 38.94
CA ALA A 65 -22.84 -3.00 40.04
C ALA A 65 -22.94 -2.29 41.40
N GLU A 66 -22.16 -1.23 41.60
CA GLU A 66 -22.06 -0.48 42.86
C GLU A 66 -22.94 0.78 42.86
N LYS A 67 -23.95 0.87 41.98
CA LYS A 67 -24.83 2.06 41.92
C LYS A 67 -25.49 2.33 43.28
N PRO A 68 -25.55 3.60 43.75
CA PRO A 68 -25.13 4.83 43.05
C PRO A 68 -23.69 5.29 43.36
N LYS A 69 -22.89 4.49 44.07
CA LYS A 69 -21.63 4.89 44.71
C LYS A 69 -20.66 5.61 43.79
N TYR A 70 -20.52 5.18 42.54
CA TYR A 70 -19.58 5.75 41.56
C TYR A 70 -20.27 6.56 40.47
N ASN A 71 -21.52 7.00 40.67
CA ASN A 71 -22.27 7.76 39.66
C ASN A 71 -21.67 9.13 39.36
N ASN A 72 -20.91 9.72 40.28
CA ASN A 72 -20.20 10.98 40.10
C ASN A 72 -18.89 10.85 39.27
N LEU A 73 -18.60 9.68 38.72
CA LEU A 73 -17.46 9.49 37.82
C LEU A 73 -17.92 9.41 36.36
N PHE A 74 -17.46 10.34 35.52
CA PHE A 74 -17.65 10.24 34.08
C PHE A 74 -16.48 9.48 33.43
N ILE A 75 -16.73 8.22 33.06
CA ILE A 75 -15.71 7.35 32.45
C ILE A 75 -15.63 7.58 30.93
N HIS A 76 -14.51 8.13 30.48
CA HIS A 76 -14.10 8.24 29.09
C HIS A 76 -13.36 7.01 28.58
N LEU A 77 -13.60 6.69 27.31
CA LEU A 77 -12.74 5.77 26.55
C LEU A 77 -11.53 6.53 25.99
N GLY A 78 -10.34 5.97 26.19
CA GLY A 78 -9.08 6.51 25.69
C GLY A 78 -9.10 6.72 24.16
N SER A 79 -9.10 7.98 23.75
CA SER A 79 -9.25 8.36 22.34
C SER A 79 -8.04 7.94 21.50
N PHE A 80 -6.84 7.93 22.08
CA PHE A 80 -5.66 7.42 21.38
C PHE A 80 -5.79 5.91 21.10
N HIS A 81 -6.27 5.13 22.06
CA HIS A 81 -6.54 3.71 21.84
C HIS A 81 -7.70 3.46 20.87
N ILE A 82 -8.73 4.31 20.84
CA ILE A 82 -9.77 4.29 19.79
C ILE A 82 -9.14 4.50 18.40
N MET A 83 -8.25 5.50 18.25
CA MET A 83 -7.56 5.75 16.98
C MET A 83 -6.70 4.54 16.54
N MET A 84 -5.98 3.90 17.47
CA MET A 84 -5.19 2.70 17.16
C MET A 84 -6.08 1.52 16.73
N ALA A 85 -7.18 1.29 17.43
CA ALA A 85 -8.17 0.30 17.06
C ALA A 85 -8.77 0.61 15.68
N TYR A 86 -9.02 1.88 15.37
CA TYR A 86 -9.54 2.32 14.08
C TYR A 86 -8.52 2.07 12.96
N PHE A 87 -7.25 2.41 13.15
CA PHE A 87 -6.19 2.07 12.19
C PHE A 87 -6.07 0.58 11.95
N LYS A 88 -6.27 -0.26 12.97
CA LYS A 88 -6.33 -1.72 12.78
C LYS A 88 -7.52 -2.16 11.91
N ALA A 89 -8.68 -1.49 12.02
CA ALA A 89 -9.83 -1.77 11.17
C ALA A 89 -9.58 -1.33 9.72
N VAL A 90 -9.08 -0.11 9.53
CA VAL A 90 -8.66 0.42 8.22
C VAL A 90 -7.56 -0.44 7.60
N GLY A 91 -6.60 -0.89 8.38
CA GLY A 91 -5.54 -1.78 7.92
C GLY A 91 -6.08 -3.12 7.40
N LYS A 92 -7.10 -3.70 8.05
CA LYS A 92 -7.81 -4.89 7.52
C LYS A 92 -8.57 -4.59 6.23
N PHE A 93 -9.10 -3.38 6.06
CA PHE A 93 -9.80 -2.96 4.84
C PHE A 93 -8.85 -2.88 3.63
N ILE A 94 -7.63 -2.36 3.83
CA ILE A 94 -6.62 -2.22 2.76
C ILE A 94 -5.63 -3.39 2.67
N ASP A 95 -5.79 -4.45 3.47
CA ASP A 95 -4.85 -5.58 3.51
C ASP A 95 -4.78 -6.26 2.13
N ASN A 96 -3.58 -6.25 1.53
CA ASN A 96 -3.29 -6.66 0.14
C ASN A 96 -4.00 -5.87 -0.98
N SER A 97 -4.46 -4.63 -0.74
CA SER A 97 -5.01 -3.80 -1.83
C SER A 97 -3.95 -3.34 -2.85
N GLY A 98 -2.67 -3.46 -2.49
CA GLY A 98 -1.52 -2.98 -3.27
C GLY A 98 -0.89 -1.70 -2.72
N LEU A 99 -1.57 -0.98 -1.82
CA LEU A 99 -1.04 0.24 -1.20
C LEU A 99 0.24 0.00 -0.39
N THR A 100 0.34 -1.15 0.29
CA THR A 100 1.54 -1.53 1.05
C THR A 100 2.72 -1.81 0.14
N ASN A 101 2.52 -2.52 -0.98
CA ASN A 101 3.55 -2.79 -1.97
C ASN A 101 4.04 -1.50 -2.63
N ILE A 102 3.13 -0.57 -2.92
CA ILE A 102 3.48 0.75 -3.45
C ILE A 102 4.34 1.53 -2.45
N MET A 103 3.99 1.54 -1.17
CA MET A 103 4.82 2.22 -0.16
C MET A 103 6.18 1.54 0.06
N GLU A 104 6.26 0.22 -0.08
CA GLU A 104 7.54 -0.51 -0.05
C GLU A 104 8.42 -0.14 -1.25
N ASN A 105 7.87 -0.20 -2.46
CA ASN A 105 8.57 0.10 -3.70
C ASN A 105 9.00 1.58 -3.78
N ALA A 106 8.21 2.48 -3.19
CA ALA A 106 8.52 3.91 -3.08
C ALA A 106 9.51 4.25 -1.96
N GLU A 107 10.02 3.25 -1.23
CA GLU A 107 10.93 3.40 -0.07
C GLU A 107 10.35 4.25 1.08
N ILE A 108 9.01 4.33 1.18
CA ILE A 108 8.30 5.08 2.21
C ILE A 108 8.12 4.23 3.48
N LEU A 109 8.00 2.92 3.29
CA LEU A 109 7.76 1.93 4.33
C LEU A 109 8.66 0.71 4.12
N ALA A 110 9.52 0.41 5.10
CA ALA A 110 10.31 -0.81 5.06
C ALA A 110 9.42 -2.05 5.20
N ASN A 111 9.79 -3.13 4.51
CA ASN A 111 9.04 -4.39 4.47
C ASN A 111 8.75 -4.97 5.88
N GLY A 112 9.77 -5.03 6.75
CA GLY A 112 9.60 -5.47 8.14
C GLY A 112 8.68 -4.60 9.01
N SER A 113 8.25 -3.45 8.50
CA SER A 113 7.35 -2.49 9.15
C SER A 113 5.90 -2.53 8.64
N VAL A 114 5.59 -3.30 7.59
CA VAL A 114 4.24 -3.39 7.00
C VAL A 114 3.22 -3.95 7.97
N ASN A 115 3.50 -5.09 8.60
CA ASN A 115 2.54 -5.71 9.53
C ASN A 115 2.21 -4.76 10.70
N CYS A 116 3.20 -4.02 11.18
CA CYS A 116 3.04 -3.01 12.22
C CYS A 116 2.13 -1.83 11.81
N PHE A 117 2.10 -1.49 10.51
CA PHE A 117 1.20 -0.50 9.94
C PHE A 117 -0.23 -1.07 9.76
N ILE A 118 -0.36 -2.23 9.12
CA ILE A 118 -1.66 -2.91 8.90
C ILE A 118 -2.37 -3.25 10.21
N THR A 119 -1.62 -3.63 11.26
CA THR A 119 -2.21 -3.96 12.56
C THR A 119 -2.51 -2.74 13.43
N GLY A 120 -2.19 -1.52 12.98
CA GLY A 120 -2.39 -0.29 13.75
C GLY A 120 -1.52 -0.16 15.01
N LYS A 121 -0.54 -1.06 15.21
CA LYS A 121 0.28 -1.11 16.43
C LYS A 121 1.24 0.07 16.57
N HIS A 122 1.76 0.59 15.46
CA HIS A 122 2.64 1.76 15.47
C HIS A 122 1.86 3.03 15.13
N TYR A 123 1.27 3.66 16.14
CA TYR A 123 0.44 4.85 16.00
C TYR A 123 1.11 5.97 15.18
N ASN A 124 2.32 6.39 15.55
CA ASN A 124 3.03 7.47 14.85
C ASN A 124 3.25 7.18 13.36
N ARG A 125 3.45 5.90 13.00
CA ARG A 125 3.60 5.47 11.62
C ARG A 125 2.27 5.56 10.88
N CYS A 126 1.18 5.05 11.45
CA CYS A 126 -0.17 5.15 10.87
C CYS A 126 -0.60 6.61 10.71
N LYS A 127 -0.38 7.44 11.73
CA LYS A 127 -0.63 8.89 11.74
C LYS A 127 0.12 9.63 10.63
N ARG A 128 1.27 9.13 10.16
CA ARG A 128 2.05 9.71 9.05
C ARG A 128 1.64 9.14 7.68
N LEU A 129 1.52 7.81 7.57
CA LEU A 129 1.38 7.13 6.29
C LEU A 129 -0.05 7.16 5.72
N HIS A 130 -1.08 7.01 6.55
CA HIS A 130 -2.46 7.09 6.03
C HIS A 130 -2.77 8.47 5.41
N PRO A 131 -2.36 9.60 6.03
CA PRO A 131 -2.54 10.91 5.40
C PRO A 131 -1.74 11.11 4.12
N LEU A 132 -0.52 10.56 4.04
CA LEU A 132 0.29 10.59 2.82
C LEU A 132 -0.42 9.86 1.67
N LEU A 133 -0.91 8.64 1.94
CA LEU A 133 -1.69 7.86 0.97
C LEU A 133 -3.00 8.56 0.57
N TYR A 134 -3.71 9.12 1.55
CA TYR A 134 -4.92 9.91 1.30
C TYR A 134 -4.63 11.06 0.34
N LEU A 135 -3.54 11.81 0.56
CA LEU A 135 -3.18 12.94 -0.29
C LEU A 135 -2.74 12.48 -1.70
N ALA A 136 -1.97 11.39 -1.80
CA ALA A 136 -1.57 10.82 -3.09
C ALA A 136 -2.79 10.42 -3.93
N LEU A 137 -3.74 9.69 -3.33
CA LEU A 137 -4.98 9.28 -3.99
C LEU A 137 -5.87 10.48 -4.31
N LYS A 138 -5.96 11.46 -3.42
CA LYS A 138 -6.75 12.68 -3.64
C LYS A 138 -6.19 13.51 -4.80
N ASN A 139 -4.87 13.57 -4.95
CA ASN A 139 -4.23 14.23 -6.11
C ASN A 139 -4.59 13.51 -7.41
N LEU A 140 -4.45 12.19 -7.46
CA LEU A 140 -4.81 11.40 -8.66
C LEU A 140 -6.30 11.50 -9.01
N HIS A 141 -7.17 11.50 -8.01
CA HIS A 141 -8.60 11.69 -8.20
C HIS A 141 -8.94 13.10 -8.70
N PHE A 142 -8.24 14.12 -8.19
CA PHE A 142 -8.40 15.50 -8.64
C PHE A 142 -7.87 15.70 -10.07
N GLU A 143 -6.75 15.08 -10.44
CA GLU A 143 -6.28 15.02 -11.84
C GLU A 143 -7.35 14.39 -12.75
N SER A 144 -7.93 13.26 -12.33
CA SER A 144 -9.04 12.63 -13.07
C SER A 144 -10.26 13.55 -13.22
N PHE A 145 -10.63 14.28 -12.16
CA PHE A 145 -11.71 15.28 -12.22
C PHE A 145 -11.43 16.37 -13.26
N ILE A 146 -10.24 16.96 -13.23
CA ILE A 146 -9.84 18.01 -14.17
C ILE A 146 -9.94 17.51 -15.61
N GLU A 147 -9.36 16.34 -15.87
CA GLU A 147 -9.35 15.75 -17.19
C GLU A 147 -10.76 15.38 -17.67
N GLN A 148 -11.55 14.68 -16.84
CA GLN A 148 -12.85 14.12 -17.24
C GLN A 148 -13.95 15.18 -17.34
N CYS A 149 -13.93 16.18 -16.46
CA CYS A 149 -14.87 17.29 -16.50
C CYS A 149 -14.39 18.45 -17.37
N ASN A 150 -13.22 18.32 -18.03
CA ASN A 150 -12.60 19.34 -18.88
C ASN A 150 -12.54 20.71 -18.18
N ILE A 151 -12.12 20.70 -16.90
CA ILE A 151 -12.05 21.90 -16.07
C ILE A 151 -10.78 22.67 -16.46
N GLU A 152 -10.96 23.87 -16.98
CA GLU A 152 -9.85 24.81 -17.07
C GLU A 152 -9.60 25.40 -15.69
N ILE A 153 -8.35 25.32 -15.21
CA ILE A 153 -7.94 25.96 -13.96
C ILE A 153 -7.62 27.42 -14.29
N PRO A 154 -8.39 28.41 -13.79
CA PRO A 154 -8.08 29.82 -13.97
C PRO A 154 -6.65 30.16 -13.55
N GLY A 155 -5.94 30.97 -14.34
CA GLY A 155 -4.53 31.31 -14.07
C GLY A 155 -4.31 32.07 -12.76
N ASP A 156 -5.34 32.76 -12.27
CA ASP A 156 -5.36 33.48 -10.99
C ASP A 156 -5.46 32.54 -9.77
N ILE A 157 -5.78 31.25 -9.94
CA ILE A 157 -5.74 30.27 -8.84
C ILE A 157 -4.31 30.11 -8.31
N ASN A 158 -3.29 30.16 -9.15
CA ASN A 158 -1.90 30.10 -8.67
C ASN A 158 -1.56 31.31 -7.79
N ASP A 159 -1.98 32.51 -8.21
CA ASP A 159 -1.80 33.72 -7.42
C ASP A 159 -2.59 33.66 -6.11
N TYR A 160 -3.83 33.15 -6.16
CA TYR A 160 -4.63 32.90 -4.96
C TYR A 160 -3.97 31.89 -4.02
N LEU A 161 -3.45 30.77 -4.52
CA LEU A 161 -2.80 29.74 -3.69
C LEU A 161 -1.49 30.26 -3.09
N LEU A 162 -0.71 31.05 -3.84
CA LEU A 162 0.47 31.74 -3.33
C LEU A 162 0.10 32.75 -2.23
N GLN A 163 -0.96 33.54 -2.45
CA GLN A 163 -1.49 34.46 -1.44
C GLN A 163 -2.02 33.72 -0.21
N PHE A 164 -2.75 32.63 -0.38
CA PHE A 164 -3.29 31.81 0.70
C PHE A 164 -2.17 31.14 1.52
N SER A 165 -1.12 30.66 0.85
CA SER A 165 0.08 30.12 1.50
C SER A 165 0.74 31.16 2.41
N ASN A 166 0.83 32.41 1.94
CA ASN A 166 1.41 33.53 2.68
C ASN A 166 0.47 34.06 3.79
N LYS A 167 -0.83 34.15 3.51
CA LYS A 167 -1.86 34.68 4.41
C LYS A 167 -3.07 33.74 4.43
N LYS A 168 -3.00 32.75 5.30
CA LYS A 168 -4.01 31.69 5.44
C LYS A 168 -5.34 32.29 5.90
N SER A 169 -6.41 32.05 5.12
CA SER A 169 -7.79 32.37 5.48
C SER A 169 -8.45 31.20 6.22
N THR A 170 -9.41 31.50 7.09
CA THR A 170 -10.30 30.50 7.73
C THR A 170 -11.36 29.97 6.79
N THR A 171 -11.72 30.75 5.77
CA THR A 171 -12.71 30.41 4.74
C THR A 171 -12.06 30.60 3.37
N PRO A 172 -11.30 29.62 2.89
CA PRO A 172 -10.80 29.66 1.52
C PRO A 172 -11.98 29.55 0.54
N THR A 173 -12.10 30.49 -0.39
CA THR A 173 -13.03 30.41 -1.52
C THR A 173 -12.24 29.94 -2.74
N ILE A 174 -12.44 28.67 -3.14
CA ILE A 174 -11.86 28.11 -4.35
C ILE A 174 -12.99 27.89 -5.37
N THR A 175 -12.82 28.43 -6.58
CA THR A 175 -13.74 28.21 -7.70
C THR A 175 -13.85 26.70 -8.01
N HIS A 176 -15.05 26.21 -8.33
CA HIS A 176 -15.34 24.80 -8.65
C HIS A 176 -15.27 23.79 -7.50
N GLU A 177 -15.19 24.24 -6.23
CA GLU A 177 -15.25 23.35 -5.07
C GLU A 177 -16.51 22.46 -5.09
N GLU A 178 -17.68 23.05 -5.39
CA GLU A 178 -18.95 22.33 -5.47
C GLU A 178 -18.95 21.23 -6.54
N LEU A 179 -18.36 21.47 -7.71
CA LEU A 179 -18.26 20.47 -8.78
C LEU A 179 -17.37 19.31 -8.36
N TYR A 180 -16.25 19.59 -7.67
CA TYR A 180 -15.37 18.53 -7.19
C TYR A 180 -16.01 17.70 -6.07
N GLU A 181 -16.78 18.34 -5.18
CA GLU A 181 -17.56 17.60 -4.18
C GLU A 181 -18.61 16.71 -4.83
N GLU A 182 -19.26 17.15 -5.90
CA GLU A 182 -20.20 16.31 -6.64
C GLU A 182 -19.49 15.13 -7.32
N TYR A 183 -18.35 15.37 -7.97
CA TYR A 183 -17.53 14.32 -8.58
C TYR A 183 -17.05 13.26 -7.56
N LYS A 184 -16.75 13.66 -6.32
CA LYS A 184 -16.46 12.71 -5.23
C LYS A 184 -17.69 11.86 -4.88
N LYS A 185 -18.89 12.46 -4.81
CA LYS A 185 -20.13 11.71 -4.53
C LYS A 185 -20.41 10.69 -5.62
N GLN A 186 -20.27 11.07 -6.89
CA GLN A 186 -20.39 10.17 -8.04
C GLN A 186 -19.43 8.98 -7.94
N THR A 187 -18.18 9.25 -7.54
CA THR A 187 -17.18 8.20 -7.30
C THR A 187 -17.59 7.28 -6.14
N LEU A 188 -18.12 7.83 -5.04
CA LEU A 188 -18.58 7.05 -3.87
C LEU A 188 -19.74 6.12 -4.18
N ILE A 189 -20.65 6.51 -5.08
CA ILE A 189 -21.78 5.66 -5.50
C ILE A 189 -21.41 4.70 -6.65
N GLY A 190 -20.17 4.78 -7.17
CA GLY A 190 -19.62 3.84 -8.14
C GLY A 190 -19.71 4.23 -9.61
N GLU A 191 -20.14 5.46 -9.95
CA GLU A 191 -20.30 5.91 -11.36
C GLU A 191 -19.00 5.84 -12.17
N HIS A 192 -17.86 6.03 -11.51
CA HIS A 192 -16.54 5.96 -12.13
C HIS A 192 -15.96 4.54 -12.19
N GLY A 193 -16.63 3.56 -11.59
CA GLY A 193 -16.20 2.17 -11.52
C GLY A 193 -15.83 1.73 -10.10
N LYS A 194 -15.76 0.41 -9.91
CA LYS A 194 -15.58 -0.22 -8.58
C LYS A 194 -14.21 0.07 -7.97
N THR A 195 -13.16 0.14 -8.79
CA THR A 195 -11.81 0.45 -8.31
C THR A 195 -11.70 1.89 -7.78
N PRO A 196 -12.10 2.95 -8.52
CA PRO A 196 -12.23 4.30 -7.98
C PRO A 196 -13.05 4.37 -6.69
N GLN A 197 -14.21 3.70 -6.66
CA GLN A 197 -15.11 3.68 -5.52
C GLN A 197 -14.42 3.15 -4.26
N PHE A 198 -13.72 2.02 -4.35
CA PHE A 198 -12.97 1.45 -3.22
C PHE A 198 -11.95 2.44 -2.63
N TYR A 199 -11.14 3.09 -3.48
CA TYR A 199 -10.14 4.05 -3.00
C TYR A 199 -10.76 5.35 -2.49
N MET A 200 -11.93 5.73 -2.99
CA MET A 200 -12.71 6.84 -2.44
C MET A 200 -13.28 6.49 -1.06
N ILE A 201 -13.78 5.27 -0.85
CA ILE A 201 -14.19 4.77 0.47
C ILE A 201 -12.99 4.80 1.43
N TYR A 202 -11.81 4.31 1.01
CA TYR A 202 -10.59 4.42 1.82
C TYR A 202 -10.30 5.86 2.22
N MET A 203 -10.37 6.81 1.27
CA MET A 203 -10.18 8.23 1.57
C MET A 203 -11.21 8.76 2.57
N ASN A 204 -12.47 8.34 2.46
CA ASN A 204 -13.53 8.70 3.42
C ASN A 204 -13.24 8.15 4.82
N LEU A 205 -12.77 6.90 4.92
CA LEU A 205 -12.36 6.30 6.19
C LEU A 205 -11.18 7.06 6.84
N ILE A 206 -10.20 7.54 6.07
CA ILE A 206 -9.13 8.39 6.61
C ILE A 206 -9.65 9.78 6.99
N SER A 207 -10.62 10.33 6.24
CA SER A 207 -11.31 11.56 6.60
C SER A 207 -11.95 11.46 7.99
N HIS A 208 -12.58 10.32 8.31
CA HIS A 208 -13.12 10.11 9.66
C HIS A 208 -12.06 10.19 10.77
N TYR A 209 -10.86 9.63 10.52
CA TYR A 209 -9.75 9.79 11.44
C TYR A 209 -9.32 11.27 11.56
N PHE A 210 -9.27 12.03 10.46
CA PHE A 210 -8.99 13.46 10.52
C PHE A 210 -10.02 14.22 11.34
N MET A 211 -11.31 13.91 11.20
CA MET A 211 -12.39 14.53 11.97
C MET A 211 -12.27 14.23 13.47
N LEU A 212 -11.97 12.97 13.83
CA LEU A 212 -11.72 12.59 15.23
C LEU A 212 -10.47 13.24 15.81
N CYS A 213 -9.40 13.35 15.02
CA CYS A 213 -8.18 14.03 15.44
C CYS A 213 -8.43 15.53 15.62
N ARG A 214 -9.12 16.16 14.65
CA ARG A 214 -9.48 17.58 14.68
C ARG A 214 -10.33 17.89 15.90
N SER A 215 -11.39 17.10 16.17
CA SER A 215 -12.29 17.37 17.29
C SER A 215 -11.57 17.41 18.63
N ILE A 216 -10.60 16.53 18.86
CA ILE A 216 -9.79 16.55 20.08
C ILE A 216 -8.81 17.75 20.06
N ARG A 217 -8.13 17.98 18.93
CA ARG A 217 -7.11 19.03 18.81
C ARG A 217 -7.69 20.45 18.92
N THR A 218 -8.97 20.63 18.59
CA THR A 218 -9.70 21.91 18.70
C THR A 218 -10.75 21.93 19.81
N GLY A 219 -10.90 20.86 20.59
CA GLY A 219 -11.95 20.78 21.62
C GLY A 219 -13.39 20.86 21.08
N ASP A 220 -13.63 20.41 19.84
CA ASP A 220 -14.95 20.45 19.20
C ASP A 220 -15.78 19.22 19.61
N PHE A 221 -16.64 19.42 20.63
CA PHE A 221 -17.47 18.36 21.21
C PHE A 221 -18.54 17.83 20.23
N GLU A 222 -19.15 18.69 19.43
CA GLU A 222 -20.17 18.27 18.46
C GLU A 222 -19.57 17.39 17.37
N LEU A 223 -18.39 17.77 16.84
CA LEU A 223 -17.67 16.96 15.87
C LEU A 223 -17.23 15.61 16.48
N PHE A 224 -16.86 15.60 17.76
CA PHE A 224 -16.51 14.37 18.49
C PHE A 224 -17.72 13.42 18.61
N LYS A 225 -18.89 13.92 19.00
CA LYS A 225 -20.14 13.13 19.03
C LYS A 225 -20.49 12.60 17.65
N TYR A 226 -20.45 13.47 16.63
CA TYR A 226 -20.78 13.13 15.25
C TYR A 226 -19.93 11.98 14.69
N ILE A 227 -18.62 11.97 14.98
CA ILE A 227 -17.69 11.05 14.32
C ILE A 227 -17.63 9.66 14.96
N LEU A 228 -17.87 9.56 16.28
CA LEU A 228 -17.76 8.29 17.00
C LEU A 228 -18.64 7.15 16.43
N PRO A 229 -19.91 7.37 16.04
CA PRO A 229 -20.72 6.34 15.39
C PRO A 229 -20.10 5.82 14.08
N LYS A 230 -19.49 6.69 13.27
CA LYS A 230 -18.85 6.29 12.00
C LYS A 230 -17.59 5.46 12.24
N ILE A 231 -16.80 5.81 13.26
CA ILE A 231 -15.67 5.00 13.72
C ILE A 231 -16.16 3.63 14.21
N ALA A 232 -17.26 3.61 14.98
CA ALA A 232 -17.84 2.38 15.52
C ALA A 232 -18.34 1.41 14.43
N ASN A 233 -18.91 1.92 13.33
CA ASN A 233 -19.35 1.10 12.19
C ASN A 233 -18.21 0.18 11.70
N LEU A 234 -16.99 0.71 11.59
CA LEU A 234 -15.84 -0.07 11.13
C LEU A 234 -15.40 -1.15 12.14
N PHE A 235 -15.65 -0.93 13.43
CA PHE A 235 -15.41 -1.94 14.47
C PHE A 235 -16.38 -3.12 14.36
N PHE A 236 -17.65 -2.88 14.01
CA PHE A 236 -18.61 -3.94 13.70
C PHE A 236 -18.16 -4.72 12.47
N THR A 237 -17.89 -4.03 11.35
CA THR A 237 -17.51 -4.67 10.08
C THR A 237 -16.28 -5.56 10.22
N PHE A 238 -15.22 -5.07 10.88
CA PHE A 238 -13.92 -5.76 10.95
C PHE A 238 -13.67 -6.53 12.26
N ASN A 239 -14.74 -6.98 12.93
CA ASN A 239 -14.69 -7.87 14.09
C ASN A 239 -13.83 -7.34 15.25
N GLN A 240 -14.11 -6.12 15.70
CA GLN A 240 -13.58 -5.55 16.94
C GLN A 240 -14.70 -5.41 17.99
N PRO A 241 -15.28 -6.53 18.47
CA PRO A 241 -16.55 -6.53 19.20
C PRO A 241 -16.50 -5.70 20.49
N ASN A 242 -15.37 -5.70 21.21
CA ASN A 242 -15.24 -4.88 22.42
C ASN A 242 -15.29 -3.38 22.09
N TYR A 243 -14.54 -2.93 21.08
CA TYR A 243 -14.60 -1.53 20.67
C TYR A 243 -15.98 -1.19 20.09
N ALA A 244 -16.54 -2.05 19.24
CA ALA A 244 -17.89 -1.86 18.69
C ALA A 244 -18.94 -1.64 19.79
N ARG A 245 -18.99 -2.55 20.77
CA ARG A 245 -19.91 -2.51 21.92
C ARG A 245 -19.73 -1.27 22.79
N TYR A 246 -18.51 -1.05 23.29
CA TYR A 246 -18.28 0.00 24.29
C TYR A 246 -18.24 1.39 23.67
N THR A 247 -17.89 1.55 22.39
CA THR A 247 -18.02 2.85 21.71
C THR A 247 -19.48 3.26 21.55
N VAL A 248 -20.41 2.32 21.33
CA VAL A 248 -21.86 2.61 21.31
C VAL A 248 -22.33 3.15 22.67
N ILE A 249 -21.99 2.47 23.77
CA ILE A 249 -22.33 2.97 25.12
C ILE A 249 -21.66 4.30 25.42
N TYR A 250 -20.38 4.46 25.07
CA TYR A 250 -19.65 5.69 25.31
C TYR A 250 -20.29 6.87 24.57
N HIS A 251 -20.66 6.68 23.30
CA HIS A 251 -21.42 7.68 22.55
C HIS A 251 -22.75 8.02 23.23
N HIS A 252 -23.52 7.02 23.68
CA HIS A 252 -24.76 7.26 24.43
C HIS A 252 -24.53 8.09 25.72
N LYS A 253 -23.48 7.80 26.48
CA LYS A 253 -23.12 8.57 27.68
C LYS A 253 -22.75 10.02 27.35
N LEU A 254 -22.04 10.25 26.25
CA LEU A 254 -21.70 11.61 25.80
C LEU A 254 -22.94 12.40 25.38
N MET A 255 -23.92 11.76 24.72
CA MET A 255 -25.19 12.39 24.36
C MET A 255 -26.00 12.84 25.58
N LYS A 256 -25.82 12.18 26.74
CA LYS A 256 -26.50 12.48 28.01
C LYS A 256 -25.57 13.07 29.06
N ALA A 257 -24.44 13.64 28.65
CA ALA A 257 -23.43 14.16 29.58
C ALA A 257 -24.02 15.25 30.49
N GLY A 258 -24.73 16.23 29.92
CA GLY A 258 -25.36 17.31 30.69
C GLY A 258 -26.49 16.87 31.62
N GLU A 259 -27.21 15.80 31.28
CA GLU A 259 -28.26 15.21 32.13
C GLU A 259 -27.68 14.42 33.30
N SER A 260 -26.63 13.63 33.04
CA SER A 260 -26.03 12.75 34.04
C SER A 260 -25.08 13.47 34.99
N HIS A 261 -24.39 14.50 34.50
CA HIS A 261 -23.41 15.28 35.25
C HIS A 261 -23.62 16.77 34.91
N PRO A 262 -24.42 17.51 35.70
CA PRO A 262 -24.67 18.93 35.45
C PRO A 262 -23.36 19.71 35.31
N GLY A 263 -23.23 20.50 34.23
CA GLY A 263 -22.01 21.27 33.93
C GLY A 263 -20.95 20.53 33.10
N LEU A 264 -21.01 19.20 32.98
CA LEU A 264 -20.03 18.43 32.18
C LEU A 264 -20.05 18.80 30.70
N GLU A 265 -21.23 19.03 30.13
CA GLU A 265 -21.35 19.41 28.72
C GLU A 265 -20.61 20.74 28.42
N LEU A 266 -20.67 21.71 29.34
CA LEU A 266 -19.92 22.97 29.21
C LEU A 266 -18.41 22.73 29.26
N ASN A 267 -17.95 21.84 30.15
CA ASN A 267 -16.53 21.47 30.25
C ASN A 267 -16.04 20.76 28.97
N LEU A 268 -16.85 19.85 28.42
CA LEU A 268 -16.57 19.16 27.16
C LEU A 268 -16.51 20.12 25.97
N GLN A 269 -17.45 21.09 25.90
CA GLN A 269 -17.43 22.18 24.92
C GLN A 269 -16.24 23.13 25.11
N GLY A 270 -15.75 23.29 26.34
CA GLY A 270 -14.49 23.97 26.67
C GLY A 270 -13.23 23.17 26.27
N GLY A 271 -13.41 21.92 25.83
CA GLY A 271 -12.34 21.05 25.34
C GLY A 271 -11.70 20.17 26.41
N SER A 272 -12.40 19.83 27.51
CA SER A 272 -11.90 18.90 28.55
C SER A 272 -11.55 17.50 28.04
N MET A 273 -12.04 17.12 26.85
CA MET A 273 -11.74 15.84 26.18
C MET A 273 -10.28 15.64 25.77
N GLY A 274 -9.46 16.70 25.79
CA GLY A 274 -8.07 16.66 25.38
C GLY A 274 -7.17 17.54 26.25
N VAL A 275 -5.88 17.21 26.30
CA VAL A 275 -4.90 17.90 27.14
C VAL A 275 -4.14 18.96 26.35
N LYS A 276 -4.28 20.24 26.73
CA LYS A 276 -3.51 21.37 26.16
C LYS A 276 -2.27 21.66 27.00
N ARG A 277 -1.08 21.50 26.42
CA ARG A 277 0.22 21.72 27.09
C ARG A 277 1.05 22.85 26.50
N THR A 278 0.63 23.42 25.37
CA THR A 278 1.35 24.49 24.67
C THR A 278 0.41 25.63 24.31
N ASP A 279 0.92 26.84 24.12
CA ASP A 279 0.13 28.00 23.69
C ASP A 279 -0.18 28.01 22.19
N LYS A 280 0.43 27.08 21.43
CA LYS A 280 0.16 26.92 20.01
C LYS A 280 -1.29 26.42 19.80
N PRO A 281 -2.01 26.91 18.79
CA PRO A 281 -3.34 26.41 18.47
C PRO A 281 -3.26 24.99 17.89
N PHE A 282 -4.38 24.26 17.90
CA PHE A 282 -4.44 22.88 17.41
C PHE A 282 -3.47 21.94 18.14
N SER A 283 -3.25 22.14 19.44
CA SER A 283 -2.19 21.47 20.21
C SER A 283 -2.66 20.43 21.20
N ARG A 284 -3.97 20.38 21.48
CA ARG A 284 -4.55 19.40 22.41
C ARG A 284 -4.26 17.97 21.97
N GLN A 285 -4.10 17.07 22.93
CA GLN A 285 -3.84 15.66 22.67
C GLN A 285 -4.81 14.76 23.44
N PRO A 286 -5.07 13.53 22.99
CA PRO A 286 -5.84 12.57 23.78
C PRO A 286 -5.26 12.43 25.20
N VAL A 287 -6.14 12.40 26.21
CA VAL A 287 -5.76 12.29 27.63
C VAL A 287 -4.87 11.07 27.88
N ASP A 288 -5.23 9.92 27.30
CA ASP A 288 -4.47 8.67 27.41
C ASP A 288 -3.12 8.72 26.68
N LEU A 289 -2.96 9.56 25.65
CA LEU A 289 -1.65 9.80 25.01
C LEU A 289 -0.77 10.75 25.83
N ALA A 290 -1.36 11.69 26.56
CA ALA A 290 -0.61 12.63 27.41
C ALA A 290 0.18 11.88 28.48
N LEU A 291 -0.37 10.80 29.03
CA LEU A 291 0.31 9.92 29.99
C LEU A 291 1.59 9.30 29.38
N GLU A 292 1.51 8.80 28.15
CA GLU A 292 2.67 8.23 27.43
C GLU A 292 3.78 9.25 27.16
N GLN A 293 3.42 10.51 26.95
CA GLN A 293 4.36 11.60 26.63
C GLN A 293 4.89 12.35 27.86
N THR A 294 4.46 11.98 29.06
CA THR A 294 4.83 12.66 30.30
C THR A 294 5.46 11.68 31.25
N ILE A 295 4.70 11.12 32.20
CA ILE A 295 5.22 10.27 33.26
C ILE A 295 6.03 9.07 32.71
N ASN A 296 5.59 8.45 31.60
CA ASN A 296 6.30 7.33 30.99
C ASN A 296 7.60 7.78 30.31
N ALA A 297 7.58 8.92 29.62
CA ALA A 297 8.75 9.46 28.91
C ALA A 297 9.79 10.06 29.87
N ASP A 298 9.35 10.85 30.84
CA ASP A 298 10.18 11.54 31.83
C ASP A 298 10.90 10.55 32.77
N ALA A 299 10.32 9.37 32.97
CA ALA A 299 10.85 8.35 33.88
C ALA A 299 11.60 7.21 33.21
N ALA A 300 11.51 7.07 31.88
CA ALA A 300 12.24 6.04 31.15
C ALA A 300 13.72 6.43 31.03
N ASN A 301 14.63 5.49 31.32
CA ASN A 301 16.01 5.66 30.88
C ASN A 301 16.03 5.65 29.35
N LYS A 302 16.46 6.74 28.72
CA LYS A 302 16.48 6.89 27.25
C LYS A 302 17.25 5.77 26.53
N LEU A 303 18.17 5.08 27.22
CA LEU A 303 18.99 3.99 26.67
C LEU A 303 18.38 2.59 26.80
N THR A 304 17.57 2.30 27.84
CA THR A 304 17.13 0.93 28.17
C THR A 304 15.63 0.79 28.45
N GLY A 305 14.88 1.90 28.54
CA GLY A 305 13.50 1.87 29.03
C GLY A 305 13.40 1.34 30.47
N ILE A 306 12.23 0.81 30.85
CA ILE A 306 11.96 0.15 32.16
C ILE A 306 12.39 -1.34 32.13
N SER A 307 13.03 -1.79 31.04
CA SER A 307 13.56 -3.15 31.00
C SER A 307 14.70 -3.25 32.02
N HIS A 308 14.72 -4.34 32.81
CA HIS A 308 15.62 -4.64 33.94
C HIS A 308 15.14 -4.30 35.38
N THR A 309 14.17 -3.41 35.61
CA THR A 309 13.64 -3.15 36.98
C THR A 309 12.60 -4.17 37.46
N THR A 310 12.06 -4.98 36.55
CA THR A 310 10.90 -5.86 36.77
C THR A 310 11.20 -7.14 37.56
N ASN A 311 12.45 -7.60 37.62
CA ASN A 311 12.80 -8.90 38.23
C ASN A 311 13.04 -8.83 39.75
N SER A 312 13.06 -7.64 40.36
CA SER A 312 13.23 -7.47 41.81
C SER A 312 12.02 -6.78 42.43
N ILE A 313 11.31 -7.48 43.31
CA ILE A 313 10.14 -6.94 44.04
C ILE A 313 10.54 -5.68 44.83
N LYS A 314 11.71 -5.67 45.48
CA LYS A 314 12.24 -4.50 46.20
C LYS A 314 12.54 -3.33 45.27
N ALA A 315 13.12 -3.59 44.09
CA ALA A 315 13.38 -2.55 43.10
C ALA A 315 12.07 -1.97 42.54
N ARG A 316 11.10 -2.84 42.21
CA ARG A 316 9.76 -2.43 41.76
C ARG A 316 9.01 -1.62 42.82
N GLN A 317 9.04 -2.03 44.08
CA GLN A 317 8.44 -1.27 45.18
C GLN A 317 9.08 0.10 45.37
N ARG A 318 10.43 0.18 45.37
CA ARG A 318 11.13 1.47 45.46
C ARG A 318 10.81 2.37 44.26
N TRP A 319 10.76 1.79 43.07
CA TRP A 319 10.35 2.51 41.87
C TRP A 319 8.92 3.02 42.03
N CYS A 320 7.90 2.17 42.27
CA CYS A 320 6.50 2.60 42.42
C CYS A 320 6.29 3.69 43.48
N LYS A 321 6.98 3.62 44.63
CA LYS A 321 6.86 4.61 45.71
C LYS A 321 7.49 5.96 45.39
N SER A 322 8.61 5.97 44.67
CA SER A 322 9.38 7.20 44.39
C SER A 322 9.17 7.75 42.99
N HIS A 323 8.53 6.99 42.09
CA HIS A 323 8.46 7.27 40.66
C HIS A 323 7.78 8.60 40.35
N SER A 324 6.55 8.80 40.84
CA SER A 324 5.79 10.04 40.63
C SER A 324 6.53 11.28 41.17
N ILE A 325 7.13 11.15 42.36
CA ILE A 325 7.90 12.22 43.01
C ILE A 325 9.18 12.52 42.21
N ARG A 326 9.93 11.49 41.78
CA ARG A 326 11.14 11.66 40.97
C ARG A 326 10.83 12.31 39.63
N SER A 327 9.78 11.88 38.94
CA SER A 327 9.33 12.50 37.69
C SER A 327 8.95 13.97 37.89
N LYS A 328 8.27 14.30 39.00
CA LYS A 328 7.93 15.69 39.35
C LYS A 328 9.17 16.54 39.62
N ILE A 329 10.14 16.03 40.39
CA ILE A 329 11.40 16.74 40.68
C ILE A 329 12.20 16.96 39.40
N ILE A 330 12.35 15.93 38.56
CA ILE A 330 13.05 16.03 37.27
C ILE A 330 12.37 17.07 36.38
N ALA A 331 11.04 16.98 36.22
CA ALA A 331 10.30 17.92 35.39
C ALA A 331 10.45 19.37 35.87
N HIS A 332 10.38 19.60 37.18
CA HIS A 332 10.58 20.93 37.77
C HIS A 332 12.01 21.44 37.58
N ILE A 333 13.03 20.63 37.85
CA ILE A 333 14.43 21.02 37.64
C ILE A 333 14.67 21.37 36.17
N MET A 334 14.17 20.56 35.23
CA MET A 334 14.34 20.84 33.80
C MET A 334 13.66 22.14 33.37
N GLU A 335 12.53 22.49 33.98
CA GLU A 335 11.81 23.74 33.73
C GLU A 335 12.57 24.95 34.30
N GLU A 336 13.01 24.89 35.56
CA GLU A 336 13.78 25.97 36.21
C GLU A 336 15.17 26.18 35.62
N THR A 337 15.76 25.15 34.99
CA THR A 337 17.09 25.21 34.36
C THR A 337 17.05 25.45 32.85
N ASP A 338 15.86 25.65 32.26
CA ASP A 338 15.66 25.80 30.81
C ASP A 338 16.23 24.63 29.98
N LEU A 339 16.33 23.45 30.60
CA LEU A 339 16.80 22.21 29.97
C LEU A 339 15.65 21.38 29.39
N ARG A 340 14.40 21.80 29.65
CA ARG A 340 13.22 21.16 29.08
C ARG A 340 13.03 21.61 27.65
N ALA A 341 13.29 20.72 26.70
CA ALA A 341 12.89 20.97 25.33
C ALA A 341 11.38 21.16 25.25
N ASP A 342 10.95 22.29 24.69
CA ASP A 342 9.55 22.56 24.41
C ASP A 342 8.95 21.43 23.56
N GLN A 343 7.68 21.12 23.81
CA GLN A 343 6.97 20.18 22.97
C GLN A 343 6.80 20.76 21.56
N ASP A 344 7.55 20.22 20.61
CA ASP A 344 7.40 20.62 19.21
C ASP A 344 6.22 19.91 18.54
N ILE A 345 5.03 20.49 18.71
CA ILE A 345 3.82 20.06 17.99
C ILE A 345 3.80 20.50 16.52
N THR A 346 4.78 21.32 16.10
CA THR A 346 4.92 21.89 14.75
C THR A 346 6.03 21.23 13.96
N ALA A 347 6.63 20.16 14.47
CA ALA A 347 7.74 19.48 13.83
C ALA A 347 7.43 19.09 12.37
N ASP A 348 6.20 18.67 12.11
CA ASP A 348 5.73 18.32 10.76
C ASP A 348 5.65 19.52 9.79
N LEU A 349 5.70 20.76 10.30
CA LEU A 349 5.73 22.01 9.54
C LEU A 349 7.17 22.52 9.29
N GLU A 350 8.20 21.84 9.80
CA GLU A 350 9.58 22.18 9.49
C GLU A 350 9.84 22.03 7.98
N LEU A 351 10.50 23.01 7.36
CA LEU A 351 10.77 23.02 5.92
C LEU A 351 11.48 21.75 5.44
N ILE A 352 12.39 21.19 6.25
CA ILE A 352 13.11 19.95 5.93
C ILE A 352 12.14 18.75 5.89
N ARG A 353 11.21 18.68 6.84
CA ARG A 353 10.20 17.60 6.88
C ARG A 353 9.18 17.76 5.76
N ILE A 354 8.73 18.97 5.48
CA ILE A 354 7.85 19.26 4.35
C ILE A 354 8.51 18.80 3.06
N LYS A 355 9.75 19.21 2.78
CA LYS A 355 10.50 18.77 1.59
C LYS A 355 10.59 17.25 1.49
N ARG A 356 10.92 16.57 2.60
CA ARG A 356 10.99 15.11 2.64
C ARG A 356 9.63 14.45 2.37
N HIS A 357 8.56 14.96 2.98
CA HIS A 357 7.21 14.42 2.79
C HIS A 357 6.67 14.69 1.39
N SER A 358 6.97 15.85 0.79
CA SER A 358 6.65 16.17 -0.61
C SER A 358 7.35 15.20 -1.56
N LEU A 359 8.65 14.94 -1.37
CA LEU A 359 9.37 13.96 -2.17
C LEU A 359 8.75 12.55 -2.06
N GLN A 360 8.40 12.14 -0.83
CA GLN A 360 7.72 10.86 -0.61
C GLN A 360 6.33 10.80 -1.23
N LEU A 361 5.60 11.92 -1.26
CA LEU A 361 4.31 12.03 -1.92
C LEU A 361 4.46 11.85 -3.43
N ASP A 362 5.42 12.55 -4.04
CA ASP A 362 5.71 12.45 -5.47
C ASP A 362 6.09 11.02 -5.86
N HIS A 363 6.99 10.38 -5.10
CA HIS A 363 7.34 8.97 -5.30
C HIS A 363 6.11 8.07 -5.20
N CYS A 364 5.26 8.27 -4.19
CA CYS A 364 4.03 7.48 -4.02
C CYS A 364 3.10 7.63 -5.25
N ILE A 365 2.89 8.86 -5.73
CA ILE A 365 2.05 9.15 -6.90
C ILE A 365 2.65 8.50 -8.14
N THR A 366 3.96 8.65 -8.36
CA THR A 366 4.67 8.02 -9.48
C THR A 366 4.51 6.50 -9.47
N HIS A 367 4.71 5.84 -8.32
CA HIS A 367 4.55 4.40 -8.22
C HIS A 367 3.09 3.94 -8.40
N ILE A 368 2.09 4.70 -7.92
CA ILE A 368 0.68 4.39 -8.25
C ILE A 368 0.46 4.48 -9.77
N LYS A 369 0.96 5.52 -10.44
CA LYS A 369 0.84 5.68 -11.91
C LYS A 369 1.58 4.60 -12.70
N GLN A 370 2.77 4.19 -12.25
CA GLN A 370 3.58 3.13 -12.88
C GLN A 370 2.97 1.73 -12.74
N ASN A 371 2.27 1.49 -11.64
CA ASN A 371 1.50 0.27 -11.44
C ASN A 371 0.13 0.42 -12.12
N MET A 372 -0.90 0.72 -11.34
CA MET A 372 -2.25 0.94 -11.85
C MET A 372 -2.83 2.16 -11.16
N ASN A 373 -3.02 3.26 -11.92
CA ASN A 373 -3.75 4.41 -11.43
C ASN A 373 -5.23 4.03 -11.27
N PRO A 374 -5.78 4.00 -10.04
CA PRO A 374 -7.16 3.57 -9.83
C PRO A 374 -8.19 4.51 -10.46
N PHE A 375 -7.82 5.74 -10.81
CA PHE A 375 -8.70 6.75 -11.40
C PHE A 375 -8.47 6.97 -12.91
N SER A 376 -7.65 6.13 -13.57
CA SER A 376 -7.46 6.22 -15.02
C SER A 376 -8.72 5.82 -15.78
N ARG A 377 -8.94 6.42 -16.96
CA ARG A 377 -10.05 6.11 -17.88
C ARG A 377 -9.96 4.70 -18.47
N ASP A 378 -8.75 4.15 -18.52
CA ASP A 378 -8.48 2.83 -19.09
C ASP A 378 -8.80 1.68 -18.11
N VAL A 379 -9.20 2.00 -16.89
CA VAL A 379 -9.60 1.01 -15.89
C VAL A 379 -11.01 0.52 -16.21
N ASP A 380 -11.16 -0.79 -16.36
CA ASP A 380 -12.47 -1.43 -16.51
C ASP A 380 -13.33 -1.14 -15.27
N LYS A 381 -14.53 -0.59 -15.50
CA LYS A 381 -15.45 -0.14 -14.46
C LYS A 381 -16.11 -1.30 -13.71
N ASP A 382 -16.22 -2.46 -14.34
CA ASP A 382 -16.98 -3.61 -13.85
C ASP A 382 -16.20 -4.47 -12.86
N PHE A 383 -14.91 -4.20 -12.67
CA PHE A 383 -14.06 -4.98 -11.77
C PHE A 383 -13.35 -4.11 -10.72
N LEU A 384 -13.17 -4.70 -9.54
CA LEU A 384 -12.31 -4.16 -8.49
C LEU A 384 -10.91 -4.77 -8.59
N TYR A 385 -9.89 -3.94 -8.78
CA TYR A 385 -8.52 -4.36 -9.01
C TYR A 385 -7.59 -4.10 -7.82
N ILE A 386 -6.63 -5.01 -7.63
CA ILE A 386 -5.46 -4.81 -6.76
C ILE A 386 -4.47 -3.92 -7.53
N ILE A 387 -4.22 -2.70 -7.05
CA ILE A 387 -3.48 -1.70 -7.85
C ILE A 387 -2.00 -2.03 -8.03
N SER A 388 -1.40 -2.89 -7.20
CA SER A 388 0.00 -3.31 -7.37
C SER A 388 0.17 -4.37 -8.47
N THR A 389 -0.83 -5.21 -8.70
CA THR A 389 -0.76 -6.36 -9.61
C THR A 389 -1.67 -6.24 -10.83
N GLY A 390 -2.69 -5.38 -10.79
CA GLY A 390 -3.72 -5.29 -11.82
C GLY A 390 -4.70 -6.48 -11.83
N GLN A 391 -4.72 -7.29 -10.76
CA GLN A 391 -5.59 -8.47 -10.69
C GLN A 391 -6.99 -8.10 -10.16
N ALA A 392 -8.03 -8.52 -10.87
CA ALA A 392 -9.42 -8.39 -10.43
C ALA A 392 -9.74 -9.35 -9.27
N VAL A 393 -10.57 -8.91 -8.33
CA VAL A 393 -11.09 -9.76 -7.24
C VAL A 393 -12.43 -10.39 -7.60
N THR A 394 -12.84 -11.40 -6.83
CA THR A 394 -14.15 -12.03 -6.95
C THR A 394 -15.27 -11.10 -6.48
N GLU A 395 -16.48 -11.27 -7.04
CA GLU A 395 -17.67 -10.48 -6.70
C GLU A 395 -17.99 -10.47 -5.20
N ASP A 396 -17.79 -11.58 -4.48
CA ASP A 396 -17.99 -11.63 -3.01
C ASP A 396 -17.10 -10.65 -2.24
N ILE A 397 -15.85 -10.48 -2.68
CA ILE A 397 -14.87 -9.59 -2.04
C ILE A 397 -15.21 -8.14 -2.37
N GLU A 398 -15.54 -7.89 -3.63
CA GLU A 398 -16.01 -6.60 -4.10
C GLU A 398 -17.24 -6.13 -3.31
N ASN A 399 -18.30 -6.94 -3.26
CA ASN A 399 -19.54 -6.63 -2.55
C ASN A 399 -19.29 -6.35 -1.07
N PHE A 400 -18.40 -7.09 -0.41
CA PHE A 400 -18.05 -6.82 0.98
C PHE A 400 -17.32 -5.48 1.14
N LEU A 401 -16.29 -5.21 0.32
CA LEU A 401 -15.45 -4.03 0.46
C LEU A 401 -16.17 -2.73 0.08
N LEU A 402 -17.01 -2.73 -0.96
CA LEU A 402 -17.74 -1.54 -1.38
C LEU A 402 -18.87 -1.16 -0.42
N ASN A 403 -19.32 -2.09 0.42
CA ASN A 403 -20.43 -1.88 1.37
C ASN A 403 -20.02 -1.83 2.85
N VAL A 404 -18.72 -1.69 3.16
CA VAL A 404 -18.21 -1.78 4.54
C VAL A 404 -18.82 -0.78 5.51
N GLU A 405 -19.09 0.45 5.06
CA GLU A 405 -19.69 1.50 5.89
C GLU A 405 -21.16 1.22 6.16
N THR A 406 -21.92 0.88 5.12
CA THR A 406 -23.35 0.54 5.20
C THR A 406 -23.58 -0.71 6.06
N LEU A 407 -22.76 -1.75 5.87
CA LEU A 407 -22.81 -2.98 6.67
C LEU A 407 -22.56 -2.68 8.15
N GLY A 408 -21.51 -1.90 8.44
CA GLY A 408 -21.16 -1.53 9.81
C GLY A 408 -22.25 -0.69 10.48
N ASN A 409 -22.87 0.24 9.73
CA ASN A 409 -23.98 1.05 10.23
C ASN A 409 -25.20 0.18 10.56
N LYS A 410 -25.58 -0.72 9.65
CA LYS A 410 -26.69 -1.65 9.86
C LYS A 410 -26.47 -2.50 11.12
N GLN A 411 -25.28 -3.08 11.27
CA GLN A 411 -24.93 -3.89 12.44
C GLN A 411 -24.94 -3.10 13.74
N ARG A 412 -24.51 -1.84 13.72
CA ARG A 412 -24.57 -0.95 14.87
C ARG A 412 -26.00 -0.64 15.28
N GLU A 413 -26.87 -0.28 14.33
CA GLU A 413 -28.27 0.03 14.59
C GLU A 413 -29.06 -1.20 15.05
N GLU A 414 -28.82 -2.37 14.44
CA GLU A 414 -29.36 -3.65 14.91
C GLU A 414 -28.93 -3.91 16.37
N PHE A 415 -27.64 -3.76 16.68
CA PHE A 415 -27.15 -3.96 18.04
C PHE A 415 -27.79 -3.00 19.06
N ILE A 416 -27.98 -1.73 18.70
CA ILE A 416 -28.66 -0.73 19.56
C ILE A 416 -30.13 -1.10 19.79
N THR A 417 -30.82 -1.50 18.72
CA THR A 417 -32.23 -1.92 18.79
C THR A 417 -32.39 -3.16 19.67
N GLU A 418 -31.55 -4.18 19.47
CA GLU A 418 -31.56 -5.39 20.28
C GLU A 418 -31.25 -5.10 21.77
N CYS A 419 -30.30 -4.21 22.06
CA CYS A 419 -29.98 -3.80 23.44
C CYS A 419 -31.10 -2.99 24.10
N SER A 420 -31.93 -2.30 23.31
CA SER A 420 -33.08 -1.55 23.84
C SER A 420 -34.28 -2.46 24.12
N ALA A 421 -34.30 -3.65 23.52
CA ALA A 421 -35.36 -4.65 23.68
C ALA A 421 -35.03 -5.71 24.75
N ASP A 422 -33.75 -6.04 24.95
CA ASP A 422 -33.27 -7.03 25.91
C ASP A 422 -32.03 -6.49 26.66
N ASP A 423 -32.16 -6.24 27.97
CA ASP A 423 -31.07 -5.75 28.82
C ASP A 423 -29.87 -6.71 28.86
N GLU A 424 -30.09 -8.03 28.68
CA GLU A 424 -29.01 -9.01 28.64
C GLU A 424 -28.23 -8.99 27.32
N ARG A 425 -28.80 -8.39 26.27
CA ARG A 425 -28.21 -8.40 24.93
C ARG A 425 -26.83 -7.78 24.90
N PHE A 426 -26.60 -6.75 25.71
CA PHE A 426 -25.35 -6.00 25.72
C PHE A 426 -24.14 -6.90 25.98
N GLU A 427 -24.26 -7.85 26.91
CA GLU A 427 -23.17 -8.76 27.26
C GLU A 427 -23.03 -9.97 26.31
N LYS A 428 -24.12 -10.32 25.59
CA LYS A 428 -24.12 -11.42 24.61
C LYS A 428 -23.14 -11.19 23.46
N VAL A 429 -22.59 -12.29 22.93
CA VAL A 429 -21.57 -12.28 21.87
C VAL A 429 -22.08 -11.60 20.61
N ILE A 430 -21.30 -10.67 20.06
CA ILE A 430 -21.59 -10.07 18.75
C ILE A 430 -21.14 -11.04 17.66
N LYS A 431 -22.06 -11.39 16.75
CA LYS A 431 -21.79 -12.26 15.60
C LYS A 431 -20.66 -11.66 14.76
N ARG A 432 -19.67 -12.49 14.42
CA ARG A 432 -18.51 -12.07 13.61
C ARG A 432 -18.83 -12.17 12.12
N ASN A 433 -18.33 -11.20 11.36
CA ASN A 433 -18.36 -11.20 9.91
C ASN A 433 -17.28 -12.14 9.33
N LYS A 434 -17.61 -12.80 8.23
CA LYS A 434 -16.59 -13.39 7.35
C LYS A 434 -15.93 -12.23 6.61
N ILE A 435 -14.72 -11.86 7.02
CA ILE A 435 -13.99 -10.75 6.40
C ILE A 435 -13.50 -11.21 5.02
N LEU A 436 -13.99 -10.54 3.97
CA LEU A 436 -13.59 -10.75 2.58
C LEU A 436 -12.87 -9.50 2.09
N ASN A 437 -11.54 -9.57 2.02
CA ASN A 437 -10.69 -8.46 1.57
C ASN A 437 -9.69 -8.96 0.50
N PHE A 438 -8.84 -8.09 -0.05
CA PHE A 438 -7.89 -8.50 -1.09
C PHE A 438 -6.95 -9.62 -0.63
N ARG A 439 -6.64 -9.69 0.68
CA ARG A 439 -5.87 -10.81 1.22
C ARG A 439 -6.58 -12.16 1.09
N THR A 440 -7.91 -12.18 1.09
CA THR A 440 -8.67 -13.40 0.79
C THR A 440 -8.68 -13.75 -0.70
N ALA A 441 -8.43 -12.78 -1.60
CA ALA A 441 -8.25 -13.02 -3.04
C ALA A 441 -6.86 -13.57 -3.37
N ALA A 442 -5.84 -13.22 -2.58
CA ALA A 442 -4.47 -13.66 -2.82
C ALA A 442 -4.37 -15.20 -2.71
N PRO A 443 -3.83 -15.90 -3.74
CA PRO A 443 -3.60 -17.33 -3.64
C PRO A 443 -2.63 -17.58 -2.47
N LYS A 444 -3.09 -18.31 -1.45
CA LYS A 444 -2.20 -18.74 -0.36
C LYS A 444 -1.17 -19.69 -0.97
N GLN A 445 0.06 -19.22 -1.18
CA GLN A 445 1.15 -20.14 -1.43
C GLN A 445 1.30 -21.02 -0.18
N THR A 446 1.07 -22.31 -0.39
CA THR A 446 1.16 -23.33 0.65
C THR A 446 2.37 -24.18 0.35
N MET A 447 3.19 -24.42 1.36
CA MET A 447 4.30 -25.36 1.27
C MET A 447 3.95 -26.61 2.08
N SER A 448 4.23 -27.79 1.53
CA SER A 448 4.14 -29.03 2.28
C SER A 448 5.43 -29.23 3.06
N VAL A 449 5.36 -29.12 4.39
CA VAL A 449 6.48 -29.48 5.28
C VAL A 449 6.03 -30.68 6.10
N ALA A 450 6.75 -31.81 5.97
CA ALA A 450 6.43 -33.05 6.68
C ALA A 450 4.96 -33.50 6.53
N GLY A 451 4.38 -33.34 5.33
CA GLY A 451 2.99 -33.74 5.04
C GLY A 451 1.90 -32.78 5.52
N LYS A 452 2.23 -31.65 6.15
CA LYS A 452 1.28 -30.58 6.48
C LYS A 452 1.42 -29.41 5.51
N LEU A 453 0.29 -28.99 4.92
CA LEU A 453 0.18 -27.75 4.15
C LEU A 453 0.24 -26.55 5.10
N LEU A 454 1.35 -25.81 5.05
CA LEU A 454 1.55 -24.58 5.81
C LEU A 454 1.46 -23.38 4.87
N SER A 455 0.71 -22.35 5.26
CA SER A 455 0.71 -21.07 4.54
C SER A 455 2.05 -20.36 4.75
N ILE A 456 2.67 -19.88 3.67
CA ILE A 456 3.86 -19.03 3.75
C ILE A 456 3.52 -17.78 4.57
N GLN A 457 4.13 -17.64 5.75
CA GLN A 457 4.04 -16.46 6.60
C GLN A 457 5.42 -16.12 7.13
N MET A 458 5.72 -14.82 7.23
CA MET A 458 6.97 -14.35 7.81
C MET A 458 7.00 -14.68 9.31
N GLN A 459 7.88 -15.59 9.73
CA GLN A 459 8.17 -15.81 11.13
C GLN A 459 9.29 -14.87 11.58
N ARG A 460 8.97 -13.57 11.70
CA ARG A 460 9.92 -12.55 12.19
C ARG A 460 10.56 -12.95 13.53
N ASP A 461 9.78 -13.65 14.34
CA ASP A 461 10.17 -14.02 15.69
C ASP A 461 11.11 -15.25 15.72
N LEU A 462 11.27 -16.00 14.62
CA LEU A 462 12.11 -17.20 14.60
C LEU A 462 13.59 -16.85 14.84
N PHE A 463 14.10 -15.81 14.18
CA PHE A 463 15.47 -15.34 14.43
C PHE A 463 15.64 -14.80 15.85
N GLY A 464 14.64 -14.08 16.37
CA GLY A 464 14.65 -13.59 17.76
C GLY A 464 14.61 -14.74 18.79
N GLN A 465 13.85 -15.80 18.50
CA GLN A 465 13.79 -17.02 19.32
C GLN A 465 15.10 -17.80 19.25
N LEU A 466 15.70 -17.94 18.05
CA LEU A 466 17.01 -18.56 17.86
C LEU A 466 18.11 -17.78 18.59
N PHE A 467 18.08 -16.45 18.52
CA PHE A 467 18.99 -15.59 19.27
C PHE A 467 18.80 -15.76 20.78
N SER A 468 17.54 -15.76 21.26
CA SER A 468 17.25 -15.98 22.68
C SER A 468 17.73 -17.36 23.15
N LEU A 469 17.51 -18.40 22.35
CA LEU A 469 18.03 -19.74 22.61
C LEU A 469 19.57 -19.77 22.58
N SER A 470 20.22 -18.97 21.74
CA SER A 470 21.69 -18.90 21.71
C SER A 470 22.31 -18.20 22.92
N LEU A 471 21.51 -17.43 23.68
CA LEU A 471 21.93 -16.87 24.97
C LEU A 471 21.91 -17.92 26.09
N GLU A 472 21.06 -18.94 25.98
CA GLU A 472 20.89 -20.00 26.99
C GLU A 472 21.62 -21.30 26.62
N HIS A 473 21.89 -21.51 25.33
CA HIS A 473 22.50 -22.73 24.79
C HIS A 473 23.60 -22.40 23.76
N THR A 474 24.64 -23.23 23.70
CA THR A 474 25.62 -23.19 22.61
C THR A 474 24.96 -23.60 21.29
N LEU A 475 24.54 -22.60 20.52
CA LEU A 475 23.93 -22.74 19.21
C LEU A 475 25.00 -22.55 18.13
N ASN A 476 25.11 -23.51 17.22
CA ASN A 476 25.97 -23.38 16.06
C ASN A 476 25.28 -22.47 15.03
N VAL A 477 25.65 -21.18 15.04
CA VAL A 477 25.06 -20.14 14.19
C VAL A 477 25.26 -20.46 12.70
N ASP A 478 26.43 -20.97 12.32
CA ASP A 478 26.73 -21.34 10.92
C ASP A 478 25.76 -22.41 10.42
N LYS A 479 25.46 -23.41 11.25
CA LYS A 479 24.49 -24.47 10.93
C LYS A 479 23.07 -23.93 10.84
N VAL A 480 22.69 -22.97 11.68
CA VAL A 480 21.34 -22.36 11.65
C VAL A 480 21.15 -21.50 10.40
N LEU A 481 22.14 -20.69 10.05
CA LEU A 481 22.10 -19.83 8.86
C LEU A 481 22.20 -20.63 7.55
N ALA A 482 22.61 -21.90 7.60
CA ALA A 482 22.51 -22.82 6.47
C ALA A 482 21.06 -23.21 6.12
N TYR A 483 20.08 -22.92 6.99
CA TYR A 483 18.66 -23.13 6.72
C TYR A 483 17.94 -21.80 6.47
N PRO A 484 16.99 -21.75 5.52
CA PRO A 484 16.25 -20.54 5.24
C PRO A 484 15.37 -20.13 6.44
N LEU A 485 15.63 -18.93 6.97
CA LEU A 485 14.87 -18.34 8.09
C LEU A 485 13.47 -17.86 7.68
N THR A 486 13.21 -17.82 6.36
CA THR A 486 11.94 -17.45 5.75
C THR A 486 11.56 -18.48 4.69
N PRO A 487 10.26 -18.70 4.42
CA PRO A 487 9.85 -19.68 3.40
C PRO A 487 10.34 -19.35 1.98
N VAL A 488 10.65 -18.09 1.72
CA VAL A 488 11.20 -17.57 0.46
C VAL A 488 12.37 -16.60 0.74
N PRO A 489 13.36 -16.47 -0.15
CA PRO A 489 14.43 -15.47 0.01
C PRO A 489 13.87 -14.05 -0.12
N LEU A 490 13.87 -13.28 0.96
CA LEU A 490 13.31 -11.90 0.96
C LEU A 490 14.09 -10.91 0.08
N ALA A 491 15.28 -11.27 -0.39
CA ALA A 491 16.02 -10.50 -1.38
C ALA A 491 15.42 -10.61 -2.80
N LEU A 492 14.63 -11.65 -3.06
CA LEU A 492 14.05 -11.96 -4.37
C LEU A 492 12.51 -11.97 -4.36
N CYS A 493 11.90 -12.13 -3.19
CA CYS A 493 10.46 -12.30 -3.05
C CYS A 493 9.87 -11.44 -1.92
N HIS A 494 8.65 -10.94 -2.12
CA HIS A 494 7.80 -10.43 -1.06
C HIS A 494 7.34 -11.56 -0.14
N ILE A 495 6.79 -11.19 1.03
CA ILE A 495 6.37 -12.13 2.10
C ILE A 495 5.30 -13.12 1.65
N ASP A 496 4.48 -12.75 0.67
CA ASP A 496 3.43 -13.59 0.10
C ASP A 496 3.95 -14.58 -0.96
N GLY A 497 5.27 -14.58 -1.23
CA GLY A 497 5.92 -15.41 -2.23
C GLY A 497 5.86 -14.85 -3.65
N THR A 498 5.36 -13.63 -3.85
CA THR A 498 5.49 -12.91 -5.13
C THR A 498 6.92 -12.41 -5.32
N ILE A 499 7.40 -12.34 -6.56
CA ILE A 499 8.79 -11.91 -6.85
C ILE A 499 8.89 -10.38 -6.72
N CYS A 500 9.93 -9.89 -6.05
CA CYS A 500 10.21 -8.46 -5.97
C CYS A 500 10.47 -7.90 -7.38
N LYS A 501 9.74 -6.84 -7.75
CA LYS A 501 9.96 -6.16 -9.03
C LYS A 501 11.04 -5.09 -8.89
N THR A 502 11.98 -5.09 -9.82
CA THR A 502 13.00 -4.04 -9.96
C THR A 502 12.86 -3.38 -11.32
N ASP A 503 13.15 -2.07 -11.43
CA ASP A 503 13.20 -1.38 -12.72
C ASP A 503 14.45 -1.84 -13.50
N LYS A 504 14.30 -2.93 -14.26
CA LYS A 504 15.35 -3.49 -15.12
C LYS A 504 15.88 -2.47 -16.13
N SER A 505 15.04 -1.53 -16.58
CA SER A 505 15.44 -0.49 -17.53
C SER A 505 16.39 0.55 -16.92
N ALA A 506 16.37 0.73 -15.59
CA ALA A 506 17.28 1.63 -14.89
C ALA A 506 18.74 1.21 -15.06
N LEU A 507 19.03 -0.10 -15.07
CA LEU A 507 20.38 -0.63 -15.29
C LEU A 507 20.93 -0.21 -16.65
N LEU A 508 20.13 -0.31 -17.71
CA LEU A 508 20.54 0.10 -19.05
C LEU A 508 20.87 1.59 -19.12
N LYS A 509 20.04 2.44 -18.50
CA LYS A 509 20.26 3.89 -18.44
C LYS A 509 21.55 4.24 -17.69
N MET A 510 21.94 3.44 -16.69
CA MET A 510 23.21 3.62 -15.99
C MET A 510 24.39 3.20 -16.87
N LEU A 511 24.31 2.04 -17.51
CA LEU A 511 25.37 1.53 -18.40
C LEU A 511 25.59 2.41 -19.63
N GLN A 512 24.52 2.97 -20.22
CA GLN A 512 24.61 3.87 -21.37
C GLN A 512 25.39 5.16 -21.08
N LYS A 513 25.42 5.63 -19.84
CA LYS A 513 26.18 6.84 -19.47
C LYS A 513 27.69 6.63 -19.55
N GLU A 514 28.15 5.38 -19.49
CA GLU A 514 29.58 5.04 -19.48
C GLU A 514 30.07 4.55 -20.85
N ILE A 515 29.21 4.49 -21.86
CA ILE A 515 29.53 3.97 -23.18
C ILE A 515 29.38 5.08 -24.22
N ASP A 516 30.48 5.40 -24.90
CA ASP A 516 30.49 6.24 -26.09
C ASP A 516 30.59 5.31 -27.32
N SER A 517 29.48 5.10 -28.03
CA SER A 517 29.43 4.14 -29.15
C SER A 517 29.03 4.79 -30.46
N ASN A 518 29.83 4.54 -31.50
CA ASN A 518 29.47 4.86 -32.88
C ASN A 518 28.78 3.65 -33.54
N PRO A 519 27.78 3.87 -34.42
CA PRO A 519 27.16 2.78 -35.17
C PRO A 519 28.19 2.11 -36.08
N PRO A 520 28.14 0.78 -36.27
CA PRO A 520 29.08 0.07 -37.12
C PRO A 520 28.95 0.54 -38.58
N GLU A 521 30.09 0.81 -39.24
CA GLU A 521 30.14 1.25 -40.65
C GLU A 521 29.67 0.16 -41.63
N ARG A 522 29.78 -1.11 -41.21
CA ARG A 522 29.41 -2.29 -41.98
C ARG A 522 28.52 -3.20 -41.14
N CYS A 523 27.49 -3.76 -41.76
CA CYS A 523 26.56 -4.70 -41.13
C CYS A 523 26.37 -5.87 -42.08
N ASP A 524 26.95 -7.03 -41.76
CA ASP A 524 26.83 -8.25 -42.57
C ASP A 524 25.57 -9.05 -42.14
N VAL A 525 25.27 -9.03 -40.84
CA VAL A 525 24.11 -9.72 -40.24
C VAL A 525 23.32 -8.76 -39.37
N ILE A 526 22.00 -8.72 -39.54
CA ILE A 526 21.10 -8.01 -38.64
C ILE A 526 20.15 -8.96 -37.94
N VAL A 527 20.02 -8.84 -36.63
CA VAL A 527 19.14 -9.67 -35.81
C VAL A 527 18.05 -8.80 -35.17
N TYR A 528 16.81 -9.22 -35.34
CA TYR A 528 15.64 -8.54 -34.81
C TYR A 528 14.94 -9.39 -33.74
N ASP A 529 14.55 -8.74 -32.66
CA ASP A 529 13.41 -9.17 -31.86
C ASP A 529 12.13 -8.87 -32.64
N GLY A 530 11.43 -9.93 -33.06
CA GLY A 530 10.27 -9.82 -33.94
C GLY A 530 9.10 -9.08 -33.30
N PHE A 531 8.81 -9.30 -32.01
CA PHE A 531 7.70 -8.63 -31.33
C PHE A 531 8.05 -7.18 -31.00
N PHE A 532 9.31 -6.86 -30.72
CA PHE A 532 9.77 -5.48 -30.59
C PHE A 532 9.48 -4.65 -31.86
N ILE A 533 9.80 -5.20 -33.04
CA ILE A 533 9.49 -4.51 -34.30
C ILE A 533 7.99 -4.42 -34.53
N MET A 534 7.21 -5.46 -34.26
CA MET A 534 5.75 -5.42 -34.39
C MET A 534 5.11 -4.33 -33.51
N HIS A 535 5.58 -4.15 -32.28
CA HIS A 535 5.12 -3.09 -31.39
C HIS A 535 5.58 -1.69 -31.83
N SER A 536 6.61 -1.59 -32.68
CA SER A 536 7.17 -0.32 -33.15
C SER A 536 6.48 0.23 -34.42
N ILE A 537 5.60 -0.55 -35.06
CA ILE A 537 4.87 -0.12 -36.26
C ILE A 537 3.70 0.80 -35.86
N ARG A 538 3.76 2.07 -36.29
CA ARG A 538 2.71 3.06 -36.04
C ARG A 538 1.50 2.89 -36.97
N ASP A 539 1.75 2.73 -38.27
CA ASP A 539 0.70 2.60 -39.29
C ASP A 539 0.52 1.13 -39.70
N VAL A 540 -0.33 0.41 -38.96
CA VAL A 540 -0.63 -1.00 -39.22
C VAL A 540 -1.69 -1.13 -40.32
N PRO A 541 -1.36 -1.77 -41.47
CA PRO A 541 -2.31 -1.96 -42.58
C PRO A 541 -3.59 -2.72 -42.18
N SER A 542 -4.64 -2.59 -42.99
CA SER A 542 -5.97 -3.14 -42.69
C SER A 542 -6.09 -4.66 -42.87
N SER A 543 -5.30 -5.28 -43.75
CA SER A 543 -5.31 -6.74 -44.00
C SER A 543 -4.01 -7.41 -43.58
N PHE A 544 -4.08 -8.68 -43.20
CA PHE A 544 -2.90 -9.46 -42.80
C PHE A 544 -1.85 -9.59 -43.90
N LYS A 545 -2.27 -9.69 -45.18
CA LYS A 545 -1.36 -9.63 -46.35
C LYS A 545 -0.50 -8.37 -46.36
N ASN A 546 -1.14 -7.23 -46.14
CA ASN A 546 -0.46 -5.93 -46.18
C ASN A 546 0.43 -5.75 -44.94
N ILE A 547 0.02 -6.27 -43.78
CA ILE A 547 0.86 -6.33 -42.56
C ILE A 547 2.11 -7.17 -42.83
N SER A 548 1.97 -8.37 -43.39
CA SER A 548 3.08 -9.26 -43.73
C SER A 548 4.06 -8.63 -44.72
N LYS A 549 3.57 -7.98 -45.78
CA LYS A 549 4.40 -7.21 -46.73
C LYS A 549 5.14 -6.06 -46.04
N LYS A 550 4.45 -5.30 -45.20
CA LYS A 550 5.04 -4.17 -44.47
C LYS A 550 6.15 -4.64 -43.53
N LEU A 551 5.93 -5.75 -42.82
CA LEU A 551 6.95 -6.37 -41.96
C LEU A 551 8.17 -6.80 -42.77
N MET A 552 7.97 -7.50 -43.90
CA MET A 552 9.08 -7.91 -44.77
C MET A 552 9.91 -6.69 -45.23
N GLN A 553 9.26 -5.62 -45.69
CA GLN A 553 9.93 -4.37 -46.07
C GLN A 553 10.73 -3.75 -44.92
N VAL A 554 10.17 -3.75 -43.69
CA VAL A 554 10.86 -3.22 -42.52
C VAL A 554 12.09 -4.06 -42.17
N PHE A 555 11.97 -5.38 -42.22
CA PHE A 555 13.07 -6.30 -41.91
C PHE A 555 14.17 -6.32 -42.98
N THR A 556 13.86 -5.98 -44.23
CA THR A 556 14.86 -5.95 -45.32
C THR A 556 15.39 -4.55 -45.65
N ALA A 557 14.84 -3.48 -45.06
CA ALA A 557 15.31 -2.10 -45.20
C ALA A 557 16.63 -1.83 -44.43
N ASN A 558 17.69 -2.52 -44.84
CA ASN A 558 19.04 -2.41 -44.29
C ASN A 558 20.09 -2.88 -45.32
N SER A 559 21.38 -2.72 -45.02
CA SER A 559 22.49 -3.15 -45.88
C SER A 559 22.96 -4.60 -45.66
N ALA A 560 22.40 -5.32 -44.68
CA ALA A 560 22.88 -6.65 -44.29
C ALA A 560 22.53 -7.75 -45.31
N ASP A 561 23.44 -8.68 -45.54
CA ASP A 561 23.21 -9.83 -46.43
C ASP A 561 22.32 -10.88 -45.78
N THR A 562 22.39 -11.00 -44.44
CA THR A 562 21.57 -11.93 -43.67
C THR A 562 20.71 -11.21 -42.63
N VAL A 563 19.42 -11.53 -42.60
CA VAL A 563 18.44 -11.01 -41.65
C VAL A 563 17.94 -12.17 -40.80
N ILE A 564 18.06 -12.05 -39.47
CA ILE A 564 17.58 -13.05 -38.51
C ILE A 564 16.45 -12.43 -37.68
N ILE A 565 15.32 -13.13 -37.58
CA ILE A 565 14.14 -12.66 -36.84
C ILE A 565 13.79 -13.73 -35.80
N ALA A 566 13.86 -13.36 -34.53
CA ALA A 566 13.52 -14.24 -33.42
C ALA A 566 12.16 -13.86 -32.83
N PHE A 567 11.29 -14.85 -32.67
CA PHE A 567 9.99 -14.69 -32.00
C PHE A 567 9.94 -15.51 -30.70
N ASP A 568 9.22 -14.99 -29.71
CA ASP A 568 8.86 -15.76 -28.51
C ASP A 568 8.02 -16.98 -28.86
N ARG A 569 8.16 -18.05 -28.08
CA ARG A 569 7.34 -19.25 -28.12
C ARG A 569 6.61 -19.40 -26.80
N TYR A 570 5.31 -19.69 -26.88
CA TYR A 570 4.44 -19.78 -25.71
C TYR A 570 4.11 -21.25 -25.41
N THR A 571 4.91 -21.91 -24.60
CA THR A 571 4.66 -23.32 -24.22
C THR A 571 3.95 -23.42 -22.86
N PHE A 572 3.41 -24.59 -22.56
CA PHE A 572 2.89 -24.91 -21.24
C PHE A 572 3.40 -26.30 -20.79
N PRO A 573 4.01 -26.42 -19.60
CA PRO A 573 4.35 -25.34 -18.66
C PRO A 573 5.55 -24.49 -19.15
N SER A 574 5.49 -23.17 -18.94
CA SER A 574 6.57 -22.23 -19.28
C SER A 574 7.30 -21.75 -18.03
N ILE A 575 8.60 -21.48 -18.17
CA ILE A 575 9.43 -20.91 -17.10
C ILE A 575 8.96 -19.49 -16.72
N LYS A 576 8.35 -18.74 -17.66
CA LYS A 576 7.80 -17.38 -17.43
C LYS A 576 6.32 -17.37 -17.07
N HIS A 577 5.74 -18.49 -16.64
CA HIS A 577 4.31 -18.56 -16.31
C HIS A 577 3.87 -17.47 -15.32
N ASN A 578 4.64 -17.24 -14.24
CA ASN A 578 4.35 -16.19 -13.26
C ASN A 578 4.32 -14.79 -13.91
N GLU A 579 5.32 -14.47 -14.74
CA GLU A 579 5.43 -13.17 -15.41
C GLU A 579 4.30 -12.97 -16.44
N HIS A 580 3.91 -14.04 -17.15
CA HIS A 580 2.75 -14.04 -18.05
C HIS A 580 1.44 -13.78 -17.30
N SER A 581 1.23 -14.46 -16.16
CA SER A 581 0.07 -14.25 -15.30
C SER A 581 0.00 -12.82 -14.76
N ILE A 582 1.13 -12.25 -14.34
CA ILE A 582 1.21 -10.89 -13.80
C ILE A 582 0.95 -9.82 -14.87
N ARG A 583 1.40 -10.02 -16.11
CA ARG A 583 1.18 -9.07 -17.22
C ARG A 583 -0.26 -9.09 -17.77
N GLY A 584 -1.15 -9.85 -17.14
CA GLY A 584 -2.50 -10.06 -17.66
C GLY A 584 -2.47 -10.63 -19.08
N ARG A 585 -1.46 -11.46 -19.43
CA ARG A 585 -1.50 -12.24 -20.69
C ARG A 585 -2.60 -13.28 -20.52
N ILE A 586 -3.83 -12.86 -20.80
CA ILE A 586 -5.00 -13.72 -20.76
C ILE A 586 -4.71 -14.87 -21.73
N LYS A 587 -4.93 -16.13 -21.32
CA LYS A 587 -5.31 -17.18 -22.27
C LYS A 587 -6.66 -16.74 -22.84
N GLY A 588 -6.61 -15.81 -23.79
CA GLY A 588 -7.78 -15.14 -24.35
C GLY A 588 -8.58 -16.12 -25.21
N GLN A 589 -9.60 -15.59 -25.87
CA GLN A 589 -10.32 -16.35 -26.90
C GLN A 589 -9.32 -16.88 -27.95
N HIS A 590 -9.56 -18.12 -28.40
CA HIS A 590 -8.82 -18.69 -29.52
C HIS A 590 -8.90 -17.75 -30.72
N TYR A 591 -7.75 -17.51 -31.36
CA TYR A 591 -7.64 -16.62 -32.50
C TYR A 591 -7.10 -17.40 -33.70
N GLN A 592 -7.69 -17.20 -34.86
CA GLN A 592 -7.30 -17.88 -36.09
C GLN A 592 -7.24 -16.89 -37.25
N ILE A 593 -6.17 -17.00 -38.04
CA ILE A 593 -6.00 -16.24 -39.28
C ILE A 593 -6.16 -17.24 -40.43
N ASN A 594 -7.27 -17.14 -41.16
CA ASN A 594 -7.65 -18.10 -42.20
C ASN A 594 -7.02 -17.78 -43.57
N GLY A 595 -6.50 -16.56 -43.76
CA GLY A 595 -5.89 -16.19 -45.02
C GLY A 595 -5.47 -14.72 -45.11
N PRO A 596 -4.78 -14.37 -46.21
CA PRO A 596 -4.14 -13.07 -46.38
C PRO A 596 -5.12 -11.89 -46.47
N ASP A 597 -6.32 -12.10 -47.00
CA ASP A 597 -7.32 -11.05 -47.21
C ASP A 597 -8.15 -10.74 -45.95
N GLN A 598 -7.96 -11.50 -44.86
CA GLN A 598 -8.63 -11.26 -43.58
C GLN A 598 -8.22 -9.89 -43.00
N ILE A 599 -9.23 -9.15 -42.53
CA ILE A 599 -9.05 -7.83 -41.90
C ILE A 599 -8.54 -8.02 -40.48
N ARG A 600 -7.57 -7.18 -40.07
CA ARG A 600 -7.02 -7.21 -38.72
C ARG A 600 -8.02 -6.71 -37.66
N PRO A 601 -7.81 -7.00 -36.38
CA PRO A 601 -8.53 -6.34 -35.29
C PRO A 601 -8.43 -4.81 -35.36
N SER A 602 -9.50 -4.12 -34.94
CA SER A 602 -9.55 -2.66 -34.85
C SER A 602 -8.42 -2.10 -33.98
N ASN A 603 -8.19 -2.72 -32.81
CA ASN A 603 -7.08 -2.42 -31.93
C ASN A 603 -5.98 -3.50 -32.02
N PHE A 604 -5.00 -3.29 -32.91
CA PHE A 604 -3.91 -4.23 -33.14
C PHE A 604 -2.95 -4.36 -31.93
N ALA A 605 -2.70 -3.24 -31.23
CA ALA A 605 -1.84 -3.23 -30.06
C ALA A 605 -2.43 -4.06 -28.91
N ASP A 606 -3.75 -4.02 -28.75
CA ASP A 606 -4.45 -4.83 -27.76
C ASP A 606 -4.49 -6.32 -28.16
N ALA A 607 -4.72 -6.61 -29.45
CA ALA A 607 -4.65 -7.99 -29.97
C ALA A 607 -3.28 -8.65 -29.72
N LEU A 608 -2.19 -7.88 -29.82
CA LEU A 608 -0.84 -8.35 -29.50
C LEU A 608 -0.64 -8.72 -28.01
N LYS A 609 -1.59 -8.45 -27.10
CA LYS A 609 -1.51 -8.96 -25.72
C LYS A 609 -1.98 -10.42 -25.60
N ASN A 610 -2.75 -10.92 -26.57
CA ASN A 610 -3.27 -12.28 -26.59
C ASN A 610 -2.23 -13.27 -27.16
N ILE A 611 -1.94 -14.33 -26.39
CA ILE A 611 -0.96 -15.36 -26.77
C ILE A 611 -1.36 -16.10 -28.06
N TYR A 612 -2.62 -16.51 -28.19
CA TYR A 612 -3.09 -17.23 -29.38
C TYR A 612 -3.06 -16.36 -30.63
N PHE A 613 -3.32 -15.05 -30.48
CA PHE A 613 -3.18 -14.09 -31.58
C PHE A 613 -1.73 -14.01 -32.07
N LYS A 614 -0.78 -13.91 -31.13
CA LYS A 614 0.65 -13.86 -31.45
C LYS A 614 1.12 -15.11 -32.19
N GLU A 615 0.76 -16.30 -31.71
CA GLU A 615 1.11 -17.56 -32.37
C GLU A 615 0.51 -17.65 -33.77
N ALA A 616 -0.80 -17.40 -33.91
CA ALA A 616 -1.49 -17.42 -35.20
C ALA A 616 -0.89 -16.39 -36.19
N LEU A 617 -0.49 -15.22 -35.70
CA LEU A 617 0.15 -14.19 -36.52
C LEU A 617 1.53 -14.64 -37.03
N VAL A 618 2.36 -15.20 -36.15
CA VAL A 618 3.70 -15.66 -36.53
C VAL A 618 3.61 -16.83 -37.52
N ASP A 619 2.71 -17.78 -37.28
CA ASP A 619 2.49 -18.91 -38.19
C ASP A 619 1.99 -18.43 -39.57
N PHE A 620 1.02 -17.50 -39.60
CA PHE A 620 0.57 -16.87 -40.84
C PHE A 620 1.73 -16.20 -41.59
N ILE A 621 2.58 -15.43 -40.90
CA ILE A 621 3.72 -14.73 -41.52
C ILE A 621 4.72 -15.73 -42.13
N ILE A 622 5.04 -16.81 -41.40
CA ILE A 622 5.96 -17.86 -41.86
C ILE A 622 5.45 -18.52 -43.15
N ASP A 623 4.16 -18.75 -43.26
CA ASP A 623 3.55 -19.34 -44.46
C ASP A 623 3.42 -18.31 -45.58
N ASP A 624 2.98 -17.08 -45.27
CA ASP A 624 2.78 -16.04 -46.26
C ASP A 624 4.10 -15.59 -46.92
N TRP A 625 5.21 -15.61 -46.18
CA TRP A 625 6.55 -15.30 -46.68
C TRP A 625 7.13 -16.34 -47.65
N ALA A 626 6.51 -17.53 -47.75
CA ALA A 626 6.91 -18.52 -48.74
C ALA A 626 6.36 -18.23 -50.15
N ASN A 627 5.45 -17.26 -50.31
CA ASN A 627 4.84 -16.94 -51.59
C ASN A 627 5.75 -16.10 -52.50
N ASP A 628 5.73 -16.37 -53.81
CA ASP A 628 6.59 -15.72 -54.80
C ASP A 628 6.43 -14.19 -54.88
N TYR A 629 5.29 -13.66 -54.48
CA TYR A 629 5.08 -12.21 -54.47
C TYR A 629 5.93 -11.47 -53.41
N MET A 630 6.58 -12.20 -52.49
CA MET A 630 7.56 -11.65 -51.55
C MET A 630 8.97 -11.53 -52.13
N ALA A 631 9.25 -12.17 -53.28
CA ALA A 631 10.57 -12.15 -53.92
C ALA A 631 11.14 -10.72 -54.11
N PRO A 632 10.38 -9.70 -54.55
CA PRO A 632 10.94 -8.36 -54.71
C PRO A 632 11.43 -7.72 -53.40
N PHE A 633 10.88 -8.12 -52.26
CA PHE A 633 11.25 -7.56 -50.95
C PHE A 633 12.42 -8.30 -50.29
N ILE A 634 12.57 -9.60 -50.57
CA ILE A 634 13.69 -10.42 -50.09
C ILE A 634 14.97 -10.04 -50.85
N GLY A 635 14.88 -9.84 -52.16
CA GLY A 635 16.03 -9.52 -53.01
C GLY A 635 17.15 -10.56 -52.91
N SER A 636 18.39 -10.10 -52.81
CA SER A 636 19.57 -10.97 -52.66
C SER A 636 19.83 -11.45 -51.23
N LYS A 637 18.96 -11.10 -50.26
CA LYS A 637 19.18 -11.37 -48.84
C LYS A 637 18.79 -12.79 -48.46
N THR A 638 19.43 -13.29 -47.40
CA THR A 638 19.02 -14.51 -46.70
C THR A 638 18.19 -14.14 -45.48
N ILE A 639 16.96 -14.63 -45.37
CA ILE A 639 16.10 -14.35 -44.22
C ILE A 639 15.93 -15.63 -43.39
N LEU A 640 16.26 -15.55 -42.11
CA LEU A 640 16.08 -16.62 -41.12
C LEU A 640 15.01 -16.21 -40.11
N VAL A 641 14.00 -17.04 -39.94
CA VAL A 641 12.90 -16.80 -39.01
C VAL A 641 12.85 -17.95 -38.01
N ASN A 642 13.07 -17.64 -36.74
CA ASN A 642 13.08 -18.62 -35.66
C ASN A 642 11.87 -18.40 -34.73
N HIS A 643 10.95 -19.38 -34.76
CA HIS A 643 9.79 -19.48 -33.87
C HIS A 643 9.76 -20.86 -33.20
N LEU A 644 8.93 -21.80 -33.69
CA LEU A 644 8.96 -23.22 -33.33
C LEU A 644 10.09 -23.99 -34.05
N ARG A 645 10.36 -23.56 -35.28
CA ARG A 645 11.39 -24.06 -36.17
C ARG A 645 12.13 -22.86 -36.76
N CYS A 646 13.32 -23.08 -37.30
CA CYS A 646 14.03 -22.06 -38.05
C CYS A 646 13.80 -22.26 -39.56
N TYR A 647 13.13 -21.30 -40.18
CA TYR A 647 12.89 -21.29 -41.63
C TYR A 647 13.85 -20.32 -42.30
N GLN A 648 14.42 -20.74 -43.43
CA GLN A 648 15.28 -19.93 -44.26
C GLN A 648 14.58 -19.62 -45.59
N TYR A 649 14.54 -18.35 -45.96
CA TYR A 649 13.97 -17.85 -47.21
C TYR A 649 15.10 -17.28 -48.08
N LYS A 650 15.19 -17.77 -49.32
CA LYS A 650 16.10 -17.29 -50.37
C LYS A 650 15.37 -17.24 -51.70
N ILE A 651 15.84 -16.40 -52.62
CA ILE A 651 15.34 -16.39 -54.00
C ILE A 651 16.20 -17.33 -54.84
N CYS A 652 15.56 -18.26 -55.54
CA CYS A 652 16.18 -19.13 -56.53
C CYS A 652 15.34 -19.07 -57.80
N GLU A 653 15.96 -18.72 -58.94
CA GLU A 653 15.27 -18.59 -60.23
C GLU A 653 14.03 -17.66 -60.20
N GLY A 654 14.09 -16.60 -59.39
CA GLY A 654 12.98 -15.64 -59.25
C GLY A 654 11.82 -16.10 -58.36
N LYS A 655 11.89 -17.30 -57.78
CA LYS A 655 10.90 -17.84 -56.83
C LYS A 655 11.43 -17.89 -55.41
N VAL A 656 10.53 -17.80 -54.43
CA VAL A 656 10.90 -17.88 -53.02
C VAL A 656 11.05 -19.35 -52.61
N GLN A 657 12.26 -19.74 -52.23
CA GLN A 657 12.55 -21.06 -51.70
C GLN A 657 12.60 -21.01 -50.17
N ARG A 658 11.63 -21.67 -49.52
CA ARG A 658 11.63 -21.90 -48.07
C ARG A 658 12.30 -23.24 -47.75
N THR A 659 13.37 -23.21 -46.97
CA THR A 659 14.07 -24.40 -46.47
C THR A 659 14.09 -24.43 -44.94
N LEU A 660 14.23 -25.61 -44.35
CA LEU A 660 14.26 -25.79 -42.90
C LEU A 660 15.71 -25.85 -42.41
N ALA A 661 16.12 -24.89 -41.59
CA ALA A 661 17.45 -24.84 -40.98
C ALA A 661 17.45 -25.58 -39.63
N LEU A 662 17.54 -26.92 -39.67
CA LEU A 662 17.43 -27.78 -38.48
C LEU A 662 18.46 -27.45 -37.39
N SER A 663 19.69 -27.12 -37.76
CA SER A 663 20.76 -26.75 -36.83
C SER A 663 20.49 -25.44 -36.08
N LEU A 664 19.62 -24.57 -36.61
CA LEU A 664 19.32 -23.25 -36.06
C LEU A 664 17.95 -23.17 -35.35
N ALA A 665 17.25 -24.29 -35.18
CA ALA A 665 15.87 -24.31 -34.68
C ALA A 665 15.71 -24.16 -33.15
N CYS A 666 16.78 -24.40 -32.37
CA CYS A 666 16.83 -24.28 -30.89
C CYS A 666 15.50 -24.52 -30.13
N PRO A 667 14.89 -25.72 -30.21
CA PRO A 667 13.51 -25.96 -29.76
C PRO A 667 13.29 -25.82 -28.24
N GLY A 668 14.37 -25.86 -27.45
CA GLY A 668 14.33 -25.64 -26.01
C GLY A 668 14.28 -24.18 -25.58
N HIS A 669 14.45 -23.23 -26.50
CA HIS A 669 14.45 -21.79 -26.19
C HIS A 669 13.03 -21.23 -26.37
N GLU A 670 12.47 -20.67 -25.29
CA GLU A 670 11.14 -20.04 -25.31
C GLU A 670 11.22 -18.59 -25.79
N GLU A 671 12.14 -17.81 -25.26
CA GLU A 671 12.16 -16.34 -25.40
C GLU A 671 13.04 -15.88 -26.58
N ALA A 672 12.65 -14.78 -27.23
CA ALA A 672 13.41 -14.20 -28.34
C ALA A 672 14.85 -13.83 -27.94
N ASP A 673 15.07 -13.36 -26.71
CA ASP A 673 16.39 -12.97 -26.19
C ASP A 673 17.43 -14.10 -26.29
N THR A 674 17.11 -15.28 -25.78
CA THR A 674 17.97 -16.47 -25.81
C THR A 674 18.13 -17.02 -27.22
N LYS A 675 17.13 -16.86 -28.09
CA LYS A 675 17.23 -17.24 -29.51
C LYS A 675 18.16 -16.30 -30.27
N ILE A 676 18.08 -15.00 -30.03
CA ILE A 676 18.97 -13.99 -30.60
C ILE A 676 20.41 -14.35 -30.27
N VAL A 677 20.70 -14.57 -28.97
CA VAL A 677 22.05 -14.92 -28.52
C VAL A 677 22.52 -16.25 -29.11
N PHE A 678 21.64 -17.26 -29.19
CA PHE A 678 21.96 -18.54 -29.84
C PHE A 678 22.38 -18.36 -31.30
N HIS A 679 21.65 -17.58 -32.09
CA HIS A 679 22.00 -17.31 -33.49
C HIS A 679 23.33 -16.59 -33.63
N VAL A 680 23.58 -15.59 -32.79
CA VAL A 680 24.86 -14.85 -32.78
C VAL A 680 26.03 -15.79 -32.51
N CYS A 681 25.88 -16.73 -31.57
CA CYS A 681 26.93 -17.71 -31.24
C CYS A 681 27.16 -18.78 -32.32
N HIS A 682 26.21 -18.99 -33.25
CA HIS A 682 26.29 -20.00 -34.30
C HIS A 682 26.69 -19.43 -35.68
N LEU A 683 27.08 -18.16 -35.73
CA LEU A 683 27.67 -17.58 -36.94
C LEU A 683 29.03 -18.22 -37.19
N THR A 684 29.20 -18.80 -38.38
CA THR A 684 30.39 -19.61 -38.74
C THR A 684 31.56 -18.79 -39.29
N SER A 685 31.42 -17.46 -39.35
CA SER A 685 32.39 -16.53 -39.91
C SER A 685 32.41 -15.24 -39.10
N ASP A 686 33.57 -14.58 -39.02
CA ASP A 686 33.69 -13.22 -38.48
C ASP A 686 32.79 -12.28 -39.28
N ALA A 687 31.72 -11.79 -38.64
CA ALA A 687 30.69 -10.97 -39.27
C ALA A 687 30.35 -9.78 -38.37
N HIS A 688 30.10 -8.61 -38.96
CA HIS A 688 29.59 -7.47 -38.22
C HIS A 688 28.09 -7.62 -37.98
N VAL A 689 27.73 -7.86 -36.71
CA VAL A 689 26.34 -8.12 -36.31
C VAL A 689 25.71 -6.89 -35.68
N THR A 690 24.54 -6.48 -36.16
CA THR A 690 23.69 -5.47 -35.51
C THR A 690 22.46 -6.11 -34.91
N ILE A 691 22.15 -5.81 -33.64
CA ILE A 691 20.99 -6.39 -32.95
C ILE A 691 20.00 -5.28 -32.59
N ARG A 692 18.74 -5.48 -32.96
CA ARG A 692 17.63 -4.55 -32.73
C ARG A 692 16.65 -5.18 -31.74
N CYS A 693 16.81 -4.86 -30.47
CA CYS A 693 15.93 -5.30 -29.38
C CYS A 693 15.71 -4.18 -28.37
N SER A 694 14.68 -4.30 -27.54
CA SER A 694 14.45 -3.41 -26.39
C SER A 694 14.78 -4.06 -25.04
N ASP A 695 15.02 -5.37 -25.03
CA ASP A 695 15.25 -6.11 -23.80
C ASP A 695 16.70 -5.98 -23.31
N THR A 696 16.86 -5.55 -22.06
CA THR A 696 18.15 -5.41 -21.38
C THR A 696 18.87 -6.75 -21.22
N ASP A 697 18.16 -7.89 -21.21
CA ASP A 697 18.78 -9.22 -21.07
C ASP A 697 19.71 -9.54 -22.24
N VAL A 698 19.33 -9.18 -23.47
CA VAL A 698 20.13 -9.42 -24.68
C VAL A 698 21.49 -8.74 -24.57
N GLN A 699 21.51 -7.48 -24.14
CA GLN A 699 22.75 -6.71 -24.01
C GLN A 699 23.69 -7.28 -22.93
N ILE A 700 23.15 -7.65 -21.77
CA ILE A 700 23.93 -8.24 -20.68
C ILE A 700 24.49 -9.61 -21.09
N GLN A 701 23.70 -10.44 -21.77
CA GLN A 701 24.13 -11.75 -22.23
C GLN A 701 25.26 -11.65 -23.25
N ILE A 702 25.14 -10.74 -24.22
CA ILE A 702 26.20 -10.50 -25.23
C ILE A 702 27.48 -9.99 -24.58
N GLN A 703 27.39 -9.02 -23.67
CA GLN A 703 28.57 -8.48 -22.97
C GLN A 703 29.34 -9.55 -22.19
N LYS A 704 28.62 -10.51 -21.58
CA LYS A 704 29.26 -11.64 -20.90
C LYS A 704 29.97 -12.57 -21.89
N ILE A 705 29.36 -12.84 -23.05
CA ILE A 705 29.93 -13.71 -24.07
C ILE A 705 31.19 -13.09 -24.67
N THR A 706 31.18 -11.80 -24.98
CA THR A 706 32.38 -11.10 -25.49
C THR A 706 33.52 -11.07 -24.47
N ASN A 707 33.23 -10.89 -23.19
CA ASN A 707 34.25 -10.90 -22.12
C ASN A 707 34.80 -12.30 -21.81
N LEU A 708 34.01 -13.36 -21.99
CA LEU A 708 34.48 -14.75 -21.83
C LEU A 708 35.49 -15.14 -22.92
N HIS A 709 35.31 -14.65 -24.15
CA HIS A 709 36.25 -14.90 -25.24
C HIS A 709 37.57 -14.14 -25.08
N SER A 710 37.58 -12.94 -24.48
CA SER A 710 38.81 -12.20 -24.19
C SER A 710 39.60 -12.70 -22.98
N SER A 711 39.01 -13.61 -22.18
CA SER A 711 39.65 -14.20 -21.00
C SER A 711 40.25 -15.59 -21.25
N ILE A 712 39.99 -16.18 -22.42
CA ILE A 712 40.40 -17.54 -22.82
C ILE A 712 41.44 -17.51 -23.97
N MET A 713 41.70 -16.34 -24.56
CA MET A 713 42.96 -16.04 -25.28
C MET A 713 43.97 -15.41 -24.32
#